data_AF-A0A811P136-F1
#
_entry.id   AF-A0A811P136-F1
#
_cell.length_a   1.000
_cell.length_b   1.000
_cell.length_c   1.000
_cell.angle_alpha   90.00
_cell.angle_beta   90.00
_cell.angle_gamma   90.00
#
_symmetry.space_group_name_H-M   'P 1'
#
loop_
_entity.id
_entity.type
_entity.pdbx_description
1 polymer ?
#
loop_
_entity_poly.entity_id
_entity_poly.type
_entity_poly.pdbx_seq_one_letter_code
_entity_poly.pdbx_strand_id
1 'polypeptide(L)'
;MGPLLRAAVLSAALFALAAVGGEAHSATDFLNIFKPRNEHDYFHNANQGQEENVMPRASDQQNLITAPVTKSGLMKVPPRSAPTAVAQDTVVLPVDNAGEFPGAWSIISENAGVSAMHLVILRSDKAIMFDTVTTGPSLLRLPKGNCRLDLRSKEVGAQDCAAHAVEFDYATGGVRPLKVGWCHGVPYASSSSFPSSRRFVAWFQGQKSRTSRDGHCLHCMQVLTDVWCSSGALDAEGNLVQTGGYFEGEKVVRYLSPCGNCDWREFPGSLAEGRWCIPQLASAYHNSHHQPITDSHSGVRACVRRYGTQQILPDGRSIVLGGRRAFSYEFVPAEGQSNAQANNLQILRDTTDDVENNLYPFVHLLPDGTLFIFANDRSILFDPRNGQVVRELPVLPGGGRNYPASGMSALLPLDLRRGDVLSPEVIVCGGSPKNAFKLGEANIFNAALKDCARINPLKPDARWATDQMPVSRTMGDLLILPTGDLLILNGAAKGCSGWGFGRQPVLSPLLYSPRQKRGSRFRALAPTTIPRMYHATSAVLPDATVLVAGSNTNSAYNFSGVDFQTEVRVERFTPPYLSPALATNRPMIDVGTVPGDGMAYGAKFTFQFSTPVQAVAEADVKVTMYAPAFTTHGYSMNQRLLVLSVTTFTANGQRYTITVDAPGKPELAPPGYYLLYVLAKGVPSKAAWVKVHK
;
A
#
# COMPACT_ATOMS: atom_id res chain seq x y z
N MET A 1 57.97 -13.03 23.25
CA MET A 1 57.22 -14.32 23.30
C MET A 1 55.87 -14.08 22.65
N GLY A 2 55.65 -14.74 21.52
CA GLY A 2 54.69 -14.34 20.49
C GLY A 2 53.28 -14.96 20.58
N PRO A 3 52.49 -14.81 19.51
CA PRO A 3 51.04 -15.09 19.41
C PRO A 3 50.61 -16.55 19.70
N LEU A 4 51.56 -17.45 19.95
CA LEU A 4 51.34 -18.88 20.19
C LEU A 4 50.68 -19.18 21.55
N LEU A 5 50.80 -18.29 22.55
CA LEU A 5 50.18 -18.52 23.86
C LEU A 5 48.67 -18.25 23.91
N ARG A 6 48.12 -17.46 22.98
CA ARG A 6 46.66 -17.21 22.89
C ARG A 6 45.90 -18.32 22.16
N ALA A 7 46.58 -19.07 21.29
CA ALA A 7 46.00 -20.24 20.63
C ALA A 7 45.84 -21.44 21.57
N ALA A 8 46.78 -21.63 22.51
CA ALA A 8 46.76 -22.77 23.44
C ALA A 8 45.61 -22.69 24.48
N VAL A 9 45.20 -21.49 24.88
CA VAL A 9 44.12 -21.31 25.88
C VAL A 9 42.73 -21.51 25.25
N LEU A 10 42.55 -21.22 23.94
CA LEU A 10 41.29 -21.48 23.25
C LEU A 10 41.08 -22.97 22.94
N SER A 11 42.15 -23.71 22.64
CA SER A 11 42.06 -25.16 22.36
C SER A 11 41.74 -26.01 23.60
N ALA A 12 42.14 -25.58 24.80
CA ALA A 12 41.83 -26.30 26.04
C ALA A 12 40.37 -26.12 26.49
N ALA A 13 39.76 -24.97 26.22
CA ALA A 13 38.36 -24.71 26.58
C ALA A 13 37.36 -25.47 25.67
N LEU A 14 37.72 -25.68 24.41
CA LEU A 14 36.90 -26.43 23.44
C LEU A 14 36.91 -27.95 23.68
N PHE A 15 37.97 -28.50 24.29
CA PHE A 15 38.02 -29.93 24.63
C PHE A 15 37.24 -30.30 25.90
N ALA A 16 36.98 -29.35 26.81
CA ALA A 16 36.24 -29.62 28.04
C ALA A 16 34.71 -29.65 27.85
N LEU A 17 34.17 -29.00 26.81
CA LEU A 17 32.74 -29.00 26.49
C LEU A 17 32.25 -30.22 25.71
N ALA A 18 33.18 -31.05 25.20
CA ALA A 18 32.86 -32.26 24.44
C ALA A 18 32.73 -33.53 25.31
N ALA A 19 32.97 -33.44 26.63
CA ALA A 19 33.06 -34.62 27.51
C ALA A 19 31.83 -34.87 28.41
N VAL A 20 30.74 -34.09 28.29
CA VAL A 20 29.54 -34.31 29.12
C VAL A 20 28.27 -34.25 28.28
N GLY A 21 27.80 -35.42 27.82
CA GLY A 21 26.43 -35.65 27.34
C GLY A 21 26.32 -36.24 25.93
N GLY A 22 26.09 -37.57 25.84
CA GLY A 22 25.70 -38.28 24.61
C GLY A 22 24.32 -37.83 24.11
N GLU A 23 23.91 -38.06 22.86
CA GLU A 23 24.09 -39.23 22.00
C GLU A 23 24.45 -38.85 20.54
N ALA A 24 24.87 -39.86 19.78
CA ALA A 24 25.57 -39.77 18.52
C ALA A 24 24.76 -39.21 17.33
N HIS A 25 25.29 -38.16 16.70
CA HIS A 25 25.08 -37.86 15.28
C HIS A 25 26.44 -37.65 14.59
N SER A 26 26.59 -38.26 13.43
CA SER A 26 27.78 -38.34 12.58
C SER A 26 28.52 -37.00 12.41
N ALA A 27 29.86 -37.04 12.50
CA ALA A 27 30.79 -35.92 12.28
C ALA A 27 30.80 -35.34 10.84
N THR A 28 29.84 -35.72 10.00
CA THR A 28 29.61 -35.13 8.66
C THR A 28 28.72 -33.89 8.68
N ASP A 29 28.04 -33.57 9.78
CA ASP A 29 27.07 -32.46 9.84
C ASP A 29 27.66 -31.09 10.25
N PHE A 30 28.88 -31.05 10.80
CA PHE A 30 29.50 -29.78 11.20
C PHE A 30 30.16 -29.03 10.02
N LEU A 31 30.43 -29.71 8.90
CA LEU A 31 31.04 -29.14 7.70
C LEU A 31 30.02 -28.78 6.59
N ASN A 32 28.72 -29.02 6.81
CA ASN A 32 27.65 -28.64 5.88
C ASN A 32 27.11 -27.20 6.10
N ILE A 33 27.68 -26.44 7.05
CA ILE A 33 27.26 -25.06 7.38
C ILE A 33 27.68 -24.03 6.30
N PHE A 34 28.62 -24.36 5.42
CA PHE A 34 29.15 -23.45 4.38
C PHE A 34 28.75 -23.79 2.94
N LYS A 35 27.77 -24.67 2.73
CA LYS A 35 27.21 -24.90 1.38
C LYS A 35 26.06 -23.92 1.11
N PRO A 36 26.11 -23.11 0.02
CA PRO A 36 24.95 -22.34 -0.41
C PRO A 36 23.82 -23.32 -0.78
N ARG A 37 22.68 -23.23 -0.10
CA ARG A 37 21.46 -23.97 -0.47
C ARG A 37 20.81 -23.33 -1.70
N ASN A 38 20.21 -24.16 -2.54
CA ASN A 38 19.60 -23.77 -3.81
C ASN A 38 18.28 -23.00 -3.55
N GLU A 39 17.99 -21.95 -4.32
CA GLU A 39 16.81 -21.08 -4.12
C GLU A 39 15.46 -21.80 -4.34
N HIS A 40 15.44 -22.99 -4.95
CA HIS A 40 14.24 -23.84 -5.07
C HIS A 40 13.68 -24.32 -3.72
N ASP A 41 14.47 -24.34 -2.66
CA ASP A 41 14.05 -24.84 -1.34
C ASP A 41 13.19 -23.83 -0.56
N TYR A 42 13.19 -22.55 -0.95
CA TYR A 42 12.39 -21.51 -0.27
C TYR A 42 10.89 -21.59 -0.58
N PHE A 43 10.49 -22.34 -1.62
CA PHE A 43 9.08 -22.49 -2.01
C PHE A 43 8.57 -23.93 -1.97
N HIS A 44 9.41 -24.90 -1.60
CA HIS A 44 9.02 -26.31 -1.55
C HIS A 44 8.58 -26.81 -0.16
N ASN A 45 8.94 -26.13 0.93
CA ASN A 45 8.72 -26.66 2.28
C ASN A 45 7.38 -26.27 2.92
N ALA A 46 6.50 -25.56 2.22
CA ALA A 46 5.15 -25.28 2.70
C ALA A 46 4.22 -26.52 2.72
N ASN A 47 4.64 -27.66 2.14
CA ASN A 47 3.78 -28.84 1.94
C ASN A 47 4.46 -30.19 2.23
N GLN A 48 5.50 -30.27 3.07
CA GLN A 48 6.04 -31.58 3.49
C GLN A 48 5.58 -31.93 4.91
N GLY A 49 4.36 -32.46 4.98
CA GLY A 49 3.76 -33.02 6.20
C GLY A 49 2.32 -33.44 5.96
N GLN A 50 2.15 -34.67 5.49
CA GLN A 50 0.90 -35.34 5.09
C GLN A 50 0.33 -34.94 3.72
N GLU A 51 0.33 -35.93 2.83
CA GLU A 51 -0.43 -35.95 1.58
C GLU A 51 -1.94 -35.83 1.87
N GLU A 52 -2.42 -34.59 2.03
CA GLU A 52 -3.76 -34.21 1.57
C GLU A 52 -3.61 -32.93 0.76
N ASN A 53 -3.65 -33.09 -0.57
CA ASN A 53 -3.81 -32.02 -1.53
C ASN A 53 -5.00 -31.13 -1.15
N VAL A 54 -4.73 -29.95 -0.59
CA VAL A 54 -5.69 -28.84 -0.59
C VAL A 54 -5.06 -27.62 -1.25
N MET A 55 -4.54 -27.83 -2.46
CA MET A 55 -4.84 -26.85 -3.52
C MET A 55 -6.37 -26.92 -3.73
N PRO A 56 -7.10 -25.80 -3.82
CA PRO A 56 -8.49 -25.84 -4.25
C PRO A 56 -8.57 -26.70 -5.51
N ARG A 57 -9.45 -27.70 -5.51
CA ARG A 57 -9.64 -28.52 -6.70
C ARG A 57 -10.06 -27.57 -7.82
N ALA A 58 -9.51 -27.74 -9.02
CA ALA A 58 -9.86 -26.97 -10.22
C ALA A 58 -11.39 -26.88 -10.45
N SER A 59 -12.18 -27.80 -9.90
CA SER A 59 -13.64 -27.80 -9.93
C SER A 59 -14.31 -26.57 -9.29
N ASP A 60 -13.75 -25.97 -8.23
CA ASP A 60 -14.38 -24.82 -7.56
C ASP A 60 -14.18 -23.50 -8.34
N GLN A 61 -13.06 -23.39 -9.06
CA GLN A 61 -12.78 -22.27 -9.96
C GLN A 61 -13.59 -22.34 -11.27
N GLN A 62 -13.83 -23.55 -11.81
CA GLN A 62 -14.64 -23.73 -13.02
C GLN A 62 -16.12 -23.29 -12.81
N ASN A 63 -16.65 -23.51 -11.61
CA ASN A 63 -18.02 -23.14 -11.24
C ASN A 63 -18.22 -21.63 -11.10
N LEU A 64 -17.18 -20.86 -10.75
CA LEU A 64 -17.23 -19.40 -10.69
C LEU A 64 -17.35 -18.80 -12.09
N ILE A 65 -16.59 -19.31 -13.07
CA ILE A 65 -16.55 -18.79 -14.44
C ILE A 65 -17.91 -18.93 -15.17
N THR A 66 -18.69 -19.95 -14.81
CA THR A 66 -20.01 -20.26 -15.39
C THR A 66 -21.19 -19.73 -14.58
N ALA A 67 -20.94 -19.08 -13.43
CA ALA A 67 -21.99 -18.60 -12.55
C ALA A 67 -22.87 -17.49 -13.18
N PRO A 68 -24.18 -17.47 -12.87
CA PRO A 68 -25.05 -16.37 -13.30
C PRO A 68 -24.58 -15.05 -12.69
N VAL A 69 -24.53 -14.01 -13.53
CA VAL A 69 -24.08 -12.66 -13.16
C VAL A 69 -25.26 -11.69 -13.07
N THR A 70 -25.15 -10.70 -12.18
CA THR A 70 -26.07 -9.55 -12.18
C THR A 70 -25.86 -8.68 -13.43
N LYS A 71 -26.73 -7.68 -13.65
CA LYS A 71 -26.54 -6.68 -14.71
C LYS A 71 -25.19 -5.94 -14.61
N SER A 72 -24.60 -5.85 -13.42
CA SER A 72 -23.28 -5.23 -13.20
C SER A 72 -22.11 -6.19 -13.40
N GLY A 73 -22.36 -7.47 -13.73
CA GLY A 73 -21.33 -8.50 -13.89
C GLY A 73 -20.91 -9.16 -12.58
N LEU A 74 -21.52 -8.82 -11.44
CA LEU A 74 -21.20 -9.43 -10.14
C LEU A 74 -21.68 -10.88 -10.10
N MET A 75 -20.79 -11.76 -9.66
CA MET A 75 -21.07 -13.16 -9.38
C MET A 75 -21.57 -13.31 -7.93
N LYS A 76 -22.34 -14.37 -7.66
CA LYS A 76 -22.76 -14.70 -6.30
C LYS A 76 -21.55 -15.15 -5.48
N VAL A 77 -21.43 -14.67 -4.25
CA VAL A 77 -20.41 -15.14 -3.30
C VAL A 77 -20.66 -16.63 -3.01
N PRO A 78 -19.66 -17.51 -3.15
CA PRO A 78 -19.80 -18.91 -2.76
C PRO A 78 -20.21 -19.06 -1.29
N PRO A 79 -20.92 -20.14 -0.92
CA PRO A 79 -21.26 -20.41 0.47
C PRO A 79 -20.01 -20.44 1.34
N ARG A 80 -20.05 -19.72 2.47
CA ARG A 80 -18.97 -19.69 3.46
C ARG A 80 -19.09 -20.90 4.39
N SER A 81 -17.98 -21.58 4.66
CA SER A 81 -17.94 -22.59 5.72
C SER A 81 -18.05 -21.95 7.10
N ALA A 82 -18.40 -22.74 8.12
CA ALA A 82 -18.32 -22.27 9.50
C ALA A 82 -16.88 -21.81 9.84
N PRO A 83 -16.70 -20.78 10.69
CA PRO A 83 -15.38 -20.35 11.14
C PRO A 83 -14.63 -21.49 11.84
N THR A 84 -13.33 -21.63 11.57
CA THR A 84 -12.47 -22.60 12.27
C THR A 84 -12.18 -22.15 13.70
N ALA A 85 -11.64 -23.03 14.55
CA ALA A 85 -11.20 -22.66 15.89
C ALA A 85 -10.14 -21.54 15.86
N VAL A 86 -9.26 -21.55 14.86
CA VAL A 86 -8.26 -20.48 14.63
C VAL A 86 -8.93 -19.15 14.30
N ALA A 87 -10.01 -19.18 13.50
CA ALA A 87 -10.78 -17.99 13.16
C ALA A 87 -11.54 -17.38 14.35
N GLN A 88 -11.93 -18.24 15.30
CA GLN A 88 -12.67 -17.87 16.50
C GLN A 88 -11.77 -17.39 17.64
N ASP A 89 -10.50 -17.82 17.69
CA ASP A 89 -9.49 -17.29 18.61
C ASP A 89 -9.15 -15.85 18.23
N THR A 90 -9.95 -14.90 18.70
CA THR A 90 -9.88 -13.48 18.36
C THR A 90 -9.54 -12.63 19.58
N VAL A 91 -8.96 -11.46 19.34
CA VAL A 91 -8.69 -10.48 20.39
C VAL A 91 -9.69 -9.33 20.30
N VAL A 92 -10.52 -9.22 21.32
CA VAL A 92 -11.43 -8.09 21.55
C VAL A 92 -11.00 -7.39 22.82
N LEU A 93 -10.66 -6.11 22.71
CA LEU A 93 -10.30 -5.28 23.85
C LEU A 93 -11.56 -4.72 24.51
N PRO A 94 -11.56 -4.56 25.84
CA PRO A 94 -12.66 -3.90 26.54
C PRO A 94 -12.76 -2.46 26.05
N VAL A 95 -13.95 -2.09 25.61
CA VAL A 95 -14.28 -0.71 25.25
C VAL A 95 -14.48 0.07 26.54
N ASP A 96 -13.75 1.17 26.70
CA ASP A 96 -13.96 2.08 27.83
C ASP A 96 -15.31 2.79 27.65
N ASN A 97 -16.33 2.27 28.35
CA ASN A 97 -17.72 2.69 28.25
C ASN A 97 -18.04 3.83 29.23
N ALA A 98 -17.12 4.78 29.48
CA ALA A 98 -17.33 5.95 30.33
C ALA A 98 -18.42 6.93 29.80
N GLY A 99 -19.47 6.42 29.14
CA GLY A 99 -20.55 7.18 28.50
C GLY A 99 -20.23 7.63 27.08
N GLU A 100 -19.01 7.43 26.60
CA GLU A 100 -18.59 7.88 25.26
C GLU A 100 -18.96 6.88 24.16
N PHE A 101 -19.44 7.40 23.03
CA PHE A 101 -19.72 6.60 21.84
C PHE A 101 -18.41 5.96 21.31
N PRO A 102 -18.31 4.61 21.24
CA PRO A 102 -17.07 3.93 20.86
C PRO A 102 -16.89 3.79 19.35
N GLY A 103 -17.78 4.38 18.56
CA GLY A 103 -17.89 4.16 17.12
C GLY A 103 -18.87 3.04 16.78
N ALA A 104 -19.16 2.88 15.49
CA ALA A 104 -20.08 1.87 14.99
C ALA A 104 -19.62 1.31 13.63
N TRP A 105 -19.94 0.04 13.39
CA TRP A 105 -19.66 -0.66 12.14
C TRP A 105 -20.94 -0.87 11.34
N SER A 106 -20.85 -0.77 10.02
CA SER A 106 -21.93 -1.14 9.10
C SER A 106 -21.34 -1.74 7.83
N ILE A 107 -22.00 -2.75 7.26
CA ILE A 107 -21.66 -3.27 5.94
C ILE A 107 -22.23 -2.35 4.87
N ILE A 108 -21.38 -1.83 3.98
CA ILE A 108 -21.80 -1.01 2.82
C ILE A 108 -22.10 -1.91 1.62
N SER A 109 -21.33 -2.98 1.45
CA SER A 109 -21.52 -3.95 0.38
C SER A 109 -21.19 -5.35 0.86
N GLU A 110 -22.09 -6.29 0.58
CA GLU A 110 -21.87 -7.71 0.84
C GLU A 110 -20.93 -8.35 -0.20
N ASN A 111 -20.69 -7.67 -1.32
CA ASN A 111 -19.82 -8.14 -2.38
C ASN A 111 -19.36 -6.99 -3.28
N ALA A 112 -18.10 -6.60 -3.13
CA ALA A 112 -17.45 -5.63 -4.03
C ALA A 112 -16.87 -6.26 -5.30
N GLY A 113 -17.01 -7.58 -5.49
CA GLY A 113 -16.48 -8.31 -6.63
C GLY A 113 -14.99 -8.65 -6.52
N VAL A 114 -14.22 -7.82 -5.83
CA VAL A 114 -12.78 -8.04 -5.54
C VAL A 114 -12.49 -7.97 -4.05
N SER A 115 -11.44 -8.66 -3.61
CA SER A 115 -10.84 -8.52 -2.29
C SER A 115 -9.79 -7.42 -2.36
N ALA A 116 -10.13 -6.22 -1.86
CA ALA A 116 -9.31 -5.02 -2.02
C ALA A 116 -7.96 -5.10 -1.30
N MET A 117 -6.93 -5.61 -2.00
CA MET A 117 -5.54 -5.64 -1.53
C MET A 117 -4.88 -4.26 -1.62
N HIS A 118 -5.40 -3.40 -2.49
CA HIS A 118 -5.00 -2.01 -2.69
C HIS A 118 -6.23 -1.12 -2.71
N LEU A 119 -6.13 0.06 -2.11
CA LEU A 119 -7.24 0.98 -1.99
C LEU A 119 -6.79 2.43 -2.04
N VAL A 120 -7.49 3.25 -2.82
CA VAL A 120 -7.36 4.71 -2.84
C VAL A 120 -8.70 5.35 -3.14
N ILE A 121 -8.99 6.52 -2.57
CA ILE A 121 -10.21 7.28 -2.85
C ILE A 121 -9.95 8.39 -3.86
N LEU A 122 -10.96 8.67 -4.68
CA LEU A 122 -10.93 9.70 -5.72
C LEU A 122 -11.93 10.81 -5.42
N ARG A 123 -11.76 11.93 -6.13
CA ARG A 123 -12.67 13.09 -6.05
C ARG A 123 -14.06 12.86 -6.62
N SER A 124 -14.23 11.78 -7.38
CA SER A 124 -15.50 11.37 -7.99
C SER A 124 -16.47 10.69 -6.99
N ASP A 125 -16.18 10.76 -5.70
CA ASP A 125 -16.83 10.00 -4.65
C ASP A 125 -16.82 8.49 -4.89
N LYS A 126 -15.66 8.00 -5.35
CA LYS A 126 -15.41 6.58 -5.62
C LYS A 126 -14.09 6.15 -5.00
N ALA A 127 -13.95 4.87 -4.74
CA ALA A 127 -12.69 4.24 -4.41
C ALA A 127 -12.23 3.36 -5.57
N ILE A 128 -10.95 3.31 -5.83
CA ILE A 128 -10.34 2.32 -6.70
C ILE A 128 -9.82 1.22 -5.81
N MET A 129 -10.37 0.01 -6.00
CA MET A 129 -9.99 -1.19 -5.27
C MET A 129 -9.51 -2.23 -6.26
N PHE A 130 -8.40 -2.88 -5.96
CA PHE A 130 -7.89 -3.94 -6.83
C PHE A 130 -7.16 -5.01 -6.06
N ASP A 131 -7.06 -6.17 -6.69
CA ASP A 131 -6.41 -7.37 -6.18
C ASP A 131 -5.29 -7.83 -7.14
N THR A 132 -4.99 -9.12 -7.14
CA THR A 132 -4.07 -9.72 -8.09
C THR A 132 -4.78 -10.58 -9.11
N VAL A 133 -4.23 -10.54 -10.31
CA VAL A 133 -4.59 -11.44 -11.39
C VAL A 133 -4.11 -12.88 -11.20
N THR A 134 -3.30 -13.17 -10.17
CA THR A 134 -2.70 -14.49 -9.93
C THR A 134 -3.53 -15.41 -9.03
N THR A 135 -4.43 -14.88 -8.19
CA THR A 135 -5.18 -15.64 -7.19
C THR A 135 -6.43 -16.36 -7.73
N GLY A 136 -6.49 -16.61 -9.03
CA GLY A 136 -7.71 -17.11 -9.68
C GLY A 136 -8.71 -16.00 -10.02
N PRO A 137 -9.85 -16.33 -10.66
CA PRO A 137 -10.87 -15.36 -11.03
C PRO A 137 -11.51 -14.72 -9.79
N SER A 138 -11.72 -13.40 -9.85
CA SER A 138 -12.48 -12.65 -8.84
C SER A 138 -13.99 -12.91 -8.97
N LEU A 139 -14.82 -12.24 -8.16
CA LEU A 139 -16.28 -12.32 -8.19
C LEU A 139 -16.94 -11.23 -9.05
N LEU A 140 -16.20 -10.60 -9.97
CA LEU A 140 -16.74 -9.64 -10.93
C LEU A 140 -16.30 -9.99 -12.35
N ARG A 141 -17.24 -9.99 -13.31
CA ARG A 141 -16.95 -10.28 -14.71
C ARG A 141 -16.74 -8.99 -15.51
N LEU A 142 -15.75 -9.00 -16.39
CA LEU A 142 -15.54 -7.96 -17.38
C LEU A 142 -16.65 -8.00 -18.46
N PRO A 143 -16.97 -6.86 -19.10
CA PRO A 143 -17.91 -6.84 -20.22
C PRO A 143 -17.43 -7.73 -21.38
N LYS A 144 -18.37 -8.28 -22.16
CA LYS A 144 -18.08 -9.22 -23.27
C LYS A 144 -17.00 -8.67 -24.21
N GLY A 145 -16.04 -9.51 -24.56
CA GLY A 145 -14.92 -9.17 -25.43
C GLY A 145 -13.69 -8.65 -24.69
N ASN A 146 -13.74 -8.39 -23.38
CA ASN A 146 -12.61 -7.82 -22.64
C ASN A 146 -11.80 -8.84 -21.81
N CYS A 147 -11.95 -10.14 -22.08
CA CYS A 147 -11.19 -11.19 -21.38
C CYS A 147 -9.73 -11.20 -21.83
N ARG A 148 -8.80 -11.50 -20.92
CA ARG A 148 -7.35 -11.62 -21.18
C ARG A 148 -6.91 -13.08 -21.24
N LEU A 149 -5.69 -13.37 -21.69
CA LEU A 149 -5.12 -14.71 -21.61
C LEU A 149 -4.92 -15.12 -20.14
N ASP A 150 -5.37 -16.31 -19.78
CA ASP A 150 -5.14 -16.89 -18.46
C ASP A 150 -3.80 -17.63 -18.43
N LEU A 151 -2.76 -16.91 -18.02
CA LEU A 151 -1.40 -17.47 -17.89
C LEU A 151 -1.28 -18.53 -16.78
N ARG A 152 -2.31 -18.73 -15.96
CA ARG A 152 -2.36 -19.77 -14.91
C ARG A 152 -2.90 -21.08 -15.46
N SER A 153 -3.65 -21.03 -16.55
CA SER A 153 -4.29 -22.22 -17.11
C SER A 153 -3.26 -23.13 -17.78
N LYS A 154 -3.43 -24.44 -17.60
CA LYS A 154 -2.69 -25.44 -18.36
C LYS A 154 -3.19 -25.54 -19.81
N GLU A 155 -4.39 -25.04 -20.08
CA GLU A 155 -4.99 -25.02 -21.41
C GLU A 155 -4.50 -23.80 -22.20
N VAL A 156 -3.81 -24.06 -23.31
CA VAL A 156 -3.29 -23.02 -24.20
C VAL A 156 -4.46 -22.21 -24.77
N GLY A 157 -4.42 -20.89 -24.58
CA GLY A 157 -5.45 -19.97 -25.07
C GLY A 157 -6.66 -19.80 -24.16
N ALA A 158 -6.65 -20.39 -22.95
CA ALA A 158 -7.67 -20.12 -21.95
C ALA A 158 -7.75 -18.60 -21.64
N GLN A 159 -8.95 -18.13 -21.33
CA GLN A 159 -9.21 -16.72 -21.08
C GLN A 159 -9.68 -16.47 -19.64
N ASP A 160 -9.12 -15.44 -19.02
CA ASP A 160 -9.62 -14.87 -17.78
C ASP A 160 -10.51 -13.67 -18.09
N CYS A 161 -11.80 -13.82 -17.81
CA CYS A 161 -12.82 -12.80 -17.98
C CYS A 161 -13.16 -12.07 -16.68
N ALA A 162 -12.46 -12.32 -15.58
CA ALA A 162 -12.70 -11.66 -14.30
C ALA A 162 -12.04 -10.27 -14.24
N ALA A 163 -12.71 -9.35 -13.55
CA ALA A 163 -12.21 -8.02 -13.28
C ALA A 163 -11.43 -8.03 -11.96
N HIS A 164 -10.17 -7.63 -12.03
CA HIS A 164 -9.25 -7.58 -10.88
C HIS A 164 -9.09 -6.18 -10.29
N ALA A 165 -9.84 -5.22 -10.83
CA ALA A 165 -9.91 -3.86 -10.36
C ALA A 165 -11.35 -3.36 -10.52
N VAL A 166 -11.80 -2.58 -9.54
CA VAL A 166 -13.14 -2.00 -9.51
C VAL A 166 -13.07 -0.54 -9.10
N GLU A 167 -13.93 0.26 -9.71
CA GLU A 167 -14.35 1.53 -9.15
C GLU A 167 -15.57 1.24 -8.26
N PHE A 168 -15.40 1.46 -6.97
CA PHE A 168 -16.39 1.22 -5.93
C PHE A 168 -17.03 2.53 -5.50
N ASP A 169 -18.35 2.61 -5.61
CA ASP A 169 -19.13 3.70 -5.04
C ASP A 169 -19.37 3.46 -3.56
N TYR A 170 -18.62 4.16 -2.71
CA TYR A 170 -18.74 4.00 -1.27
C TYR A 170 -20.01 4.61 -0.67
N ALA A 171 -20.81 5.37 -1.44
CA ALA A 171 -22.11 5.86 -0.99
C ALA A 171 -23.21 4.82 -1.23
N THR A 172 -23.17 4.12 -2.37
CA THR A 172 -24.25 3.21 -2.80
C THR A 172 -23.89 1.72 -2.74
N GLY A 173 -22.61 1.39 -2.60
CA GLY A 173 -22.09 0.02 -2.75
C GLY A 173 -22.00 -0.45 -4.20
N GLY A 174 -22.26 0.43 -5.17
CA GLY A 174 -22.17 0.14 -6.60
C GLY A 174 -20.74 -0.17 -7.03
N VAL A 175 -20.60 -1.02 -8.06
CA VAL A 175 -19.31 -1.40 -8.63
C VAL A 175 -19.32 -1.19 -10.14
N ARG A 176 -18.20 -0.68 -10.66
CA ARG A 176 -17.88 -0.69 -12.09
C ARG A 176 -16.57 -1.47 -12.27
N PRO A 177 -16.56 -2.55 -13.09
CA PRO A 177 -15.32 -3.22 -13.43
C PRO A 177 -14.41 -2.26 -14.17
N LEU A 178 -13.16 -2.13 -13.72
CA LEU A 178 -12.15 -1.33 -14.41
C LEU A 178 -11.44 -2.21 -15.42
N LYS A 179 -11.42 -1.74 -16.66
CA LYS A 179 -10.56 -2.29 -17.69
C LYS A 179 -9.26 -1.49 -17.70
N VAL A 180 -8.23 -2.07 -18.28
CA VAL A 180 -7.01 -1.36 -18.60
C VAL A 180 -6.82 -1.43 -20.12
N GLY A 181 -6.26 -0.38 -20.71
CA GLY A 181 -6.00 -0.28 -22.14
C GLY A 181 -4.60 0.26 -22.45
N TRP A 182 -4.09 -0.10 -23.63
CA TRP A 182 -2.82 0.39 -24.16
C TRP A 182 -3.00 1.72 -24.91
N CYS A 183 -2.03 2.62 -24.79
CA CYS A 183 -1.91 3.79 -25.67
C CYS A 183 -0.82 3.55 -26.71
N HIS A 184 -1.19 3.25 -27.96
CA HIS A 184 -0.25 3.32 -29.09
C HIS A 184 0.18 4.78 -29.31
N GLY A 185 1.48 5.08 -29.32
CA GLY A 185 1.93 6.43 -29.65
C GLY A 185 3.41 6.80 -29.52
N VAL A 186 4.29 5.94 -28.97
CA VAL A 186 5.73 6.25 -28.93
C VAL A 186 6.44 5.40 -29.98
N PRO A 187 7.01 5.97 -31.06
CA PRO A 187 7.85 5.21 -31.96
C PRO A 187 9.06 4.75 -31.16
N TYR A 188 9.26 3.43 -31.07
CA TYR A 188 10.58 2.88 -30.81
C TYR A 188 11.47 3.43 -31.93
N ALA A 189 12.31 4.42 -31.62
CA ALA A 189 13.36 4.84 -32.51
C ALA A 189 14.36 3.68 -32.55
N SER A 190 14.18 2.77 -33.50
CA SER A 190 15.23 1.85 -33.92
C SER A 190 16.34 2.70 -34.54
N SER A 191 17.30 3.11 -33.71
CA SER A 191 18.57 3.63 -34.18
C SER A 191 19.37 2.49 -34.78
N SER A 192 19.15 2.21 -36.07
CA SER A 192 20.12 1.52 -36.90
C SER A 192 20.17 2.21 -38.26
N SER A 193 21.10 3.15 -38.36
CA SER A 193 21.62 3.68 -39.61
C SER A 193 22.12 2.54 -40.50
N PHE A 194 21.49 2.36 -41.66
CA PHE A 194 22.05 1.63 -42.79
C PHE A 194 22.25 2.59 -43.97
N PRO A 195 23.44 2.69 -44.57
CA PRO A 195 23.58 3.25 -45.90
C PRO A 195 23.51 2.15 -46.98
N SER A 196 22.79 2.49 -48.04
CA SER A 196 22.95 2.02 -49.42
C SER A 196 22.85 0.52 -49.74
N SER A 197 21.82 0.13 -50.48
CA SER A 197 21.96 -0.14 -51.92
C SER A 197 20.61 -0.47 -52.57
N ARG A 198 20.58 -0.24 -53.88
CA ARG A 198 19.41 -0.14 -54.76
C ARG A 198 18.82 -1.50 -55.14
N ARG A 199 17.49 -1.58 -55.24
CA ARG A 199 16.66 -2.22 -56.30
C ARG A 199 15.18 -2.13 -55.87
N PHE A 200 14.37 -1.26 -56.48
CA PHE A 200 13.40 -1.58 -57.56
C PHE A 200 12.38 -2.67 -57.16
N VAL A 201 11.05 -2.56 -57.26
CA VAL A 201 10.04 -1.50 -57.52
C VAL A 201 8.67 -2.22 -57.44
N ALA A 202 7.61 -1.46 -57.16
CA ALA A 202 6.19 -1.72 -57.46
C ALA A 202 5.40 -2.72 -56.58
N TRP A 203 4.56 -2.17 -55.70
CA TRP A 203 3.09 -2.12 -55.94
C TRP A 203 2.43 -1.15 -54.94
N PHE A 204 2.40 0.14 -55.29
CA PHE A 204 1.53 1.12 -54.64
C PHE A 204 0.82 1.89 -55.75
N GLN A 205 -0.47 1.64 -55.93
CA GLN A 205 -1.43 2.60 -56.45
C GLN A 205 -2.83 2.04 -56.26
N GLY A 206 -3.60 2.64 -55.36
CA GLY A 206 -4.98 2.24 -55.16
C GLY A 206 -5.67 2.82 -53.94
N GLN A 207 -5.74 4.15 -53.89
CA GLN A 207 -6.89 4.95 -53.43
C GLN A 207 -6.59 6.06 -52.43
N LYS A 208 -7.18 7.19 -52.81
CA LYS A 208 -7.06 8.54 -52.28
C LYS A 208 -7.61 8.62 -50.85
N SER A 209 -6.85 9.35 -50.04
CA SER A 209 -7.32 10.30 -49.02
C SER A 209 -8.83 10.59 -49.09
N ARG A 210 -9.55 10.05 -48.11
CA ARG A 210 -10.83 10.57 -47.64
C ARG A 210 -10.64 10.91 -46.18
N THR A 211 -10.52 12.19 -45.90
CA THR A 211 -10.67 12.77 -44.56
C THR A 211 -12.06 12.41 -44.04
N SER A 212 -12.15 11.50 -43.05
CA SER A 212 -13.31 11.41 -42.16
C SER A 212 -12.95 12.07 -40.84
N ARG A 213 -13.61 13.19 -40.55
CA ARG A 213 -13.95 13.57 -39.19
C ARG A 213 -14.73 12.40 -38.61
N ASP A 214 -14.17 11.72 -37.63
CA ASP A 214 -14.85 11.00 -36.55
C ASP A 214 -13.79 10.23 -35.78
N GLY A 215 -13.64 10.56 -34.50
CA GLY A 215 -12.70 9.93 -33.59
C GLY A 215 -13.15 8.51 -33.27
N HIS A 216 -12.38 7.52 -33.69
CA HIS A 216 -12.44 6.17 -33.15
C HIS A 216 -11.03 5.59 -33.03
N CYS A 217 -10.61 5.39 -31.78
CA CYS A 217 -9.44 4.61 -31.40
C CYS A 217 -9.68 3.15 -31.80
N LEU A 218 -9.03 2.67 -32.85
CA LEU A 218 -9.11 1.28 -33.29
C LEU A 218 -7.99 0.46 -32.61
N HIS A 219 -8.44 -0.44 -31.74
CA HIS A 219 -7.72 -1.41 -30.87
C HIS A 219 -7.23 -0.91 -29.50
N CYS A 220 -8.16 -0.86 -28.53
CA CYS A 220 -7.87 -0.71 -27.10
C CYS A 220 -8.39 -1.91 -26.30
N MET A 221 -7.53 -2.86 -25.88
CA MET A 221 -7.91 -3.96 -24.98
C MET A 221 -6.80 -4.35 -23.96
N GLN A 222 -7.22 -4.53 -22.71
CA GLN A 222 -6.70 -5.36 -21.59
C GLN A 222 -5.66 -4.78 -20.58
N VAL A 223 -5.83 -5.21 -19.32
CA VAL A 223 -4.78 -5.23 -18.28
C VAL A 223 -3.75 -6.25 -18.75
N LEU A 224 -2.63 -5.78 -19.26
CA LEU A 224 -1.56 -6.69 -19.64
C LEU A 224 -0.82 -7.15 -18.38
N THR A 225 -0.70 -6.27 -17.39
CA THR A 225 0.33 -6.41 -16.37
C THR A 225 -0.24 -6.45 -14.95
N ASP A 226 0.18 -7.42 -14.12
CA ASP A 226 -0.37 -7.62 -12.76
C ASP A 226 -0.01 -6.44 -11.84
N VAL A 227 -1.01 -5.88 -11.15
CA VAL A 227 -0.86 -4.76 -10.19
C VAL A 227 -0.55 -5.23 -8.77
N TRP A 228 -0.47 -6.54 -8.53
CA TRP A 228 -0.19 -7.10 -7.21
C TRP A 228 1.13 -6.58 -6.64
N CYS A 229 1.11 -6.24 -5.35
CA CYS A 229 2.27 -5.74 -4.62
C CYS A 229 2.85 -4.42 -5.19
N SER A 230 2.01 -3.63 -5.85
CA SER A 230 2.36 -2.29 -6.33
C SER A 230 2.36 -1.22 -5.23
N SER A 231 2.82 -0.02 -5.61
CA SER A 231 2.63 1.25 -4.90
C SER A 231 1.83 2.23 -5.75
N GLY A 232 1.29 3.28 -5.13
CA GLY A 232 0.60 4.34 -5.85
C GLY A 232 0.48 5.64 -5.08
N ALA A 233 0.10 6.70 -5.79
CA ALA A 233 -0.20 8.01 -5.26
C ALA A 233 -1.15 8.77 -6.20
N LEU A 234 -1.77 9.85 -5.71
CA LEU A 234 -2.48 10.79 -6.58
C LEU A 234 -1.52 11.90 -7.04
N ASP A 235 -1.50 12.21 -8.34
CA ASP A 235 -0.70 13.33 -8.86
C ASP A 235 -1.34 14.71 -8.57
N ALA A 236 -0.71 15.77 -9.06
CA ALA A 236 -1.16 17.15 -8.87
C ALA A 236 -2.55 17.42 -9.49
N GLU A 237 -2.95 16.61 -10.47
CA GLU A 237 -4.23 16.66 -11.18
C GLU A 237 -5.29 15.73 -10.56
N GLY A 238 -4.87 14.91 -9.58
CA GLY A 238 -5.72 13.94 -8.88
C GLY A 238 -5.93 12.66 -9.68
N ASN A 239 -5.08 12.37 -10.66
CA ASN A 239 -5.02 11.04 -11.29
C ASN A 239 -4.27 10.08 -10.38
N LEU A 240 -4.73 8.83 -10.35
CA LEU A 240 -4.00 7.76 -9.70
C LEU A 240 -2.81 7.35 -10.57
N VAL A 241 -1.60 7.49 -10.02
CA VAL A 241 -0.34 7.01 -10.58
C VAL A 241 0.11 5.80 -9.79
N GLN A 242 0.06 4.63 -10.41
CA GLN A 242 0.44 3.36 -9.82
C GLN A 242 1.73 2.84 -10.47
N THR A 243 2.65 2.32 -9.65
CA THR A 243 3.99 1.89 -10.07
C THR A 243 4.29 0.45 -9.66
N GLY A 244 5.01 -0.26 -10.54
CA GLY A 244 5.40 -1.65 -10.33
C GLY A 244 4.22 -2.62 -10.41
N GLY A 245 4.35 -3.78 -9.78
CA GLY A 245 3.39 -4.87 -9.89
C GLY A 245 4.07 -6.16 -10.35
N TYR A 246 3.36 -7.28 -10.38
CA TYR A 246 3.95 -8.58 -10.64
C TYR A 246 4.21 -8.88 -12.13
N PHE A 247 5.29 -9.62 -12.40
CA PHE A 247 5.69 -10.14 -13.70
C PHE A 247 5.76 -9.02 -14.75
N GLU A 248 4.90 -9.00 -15.76
CA GLU A 248 4.87 -7.93 -16.78
C GLU A 248 4.67 -6.52 -16.17
N GLY A 249 4.15 -6.42 -14.95
CA GLY A 249 3.90 -5.16 -14.22
C GLY A 249 5.13 -4.48 -13.64
N GLU A 250 6.28 -5.14 -13.66
CA GLU A 250 7.43 -4.74 -12.86
C GLU A 250 8.01 -3.36 -13.16
N LYS A 251 7.97 -2.95 -14.41
CA LYS A 251 8.53 -1.69 -14.93
C LYS A 251 7.45 -0.75 -15.45
N VAL A 252 6.20 -1.01 -15.07
CA VAL A 252 5.04 -0.30 -15.60
C VAL A 252 4.68 0.87 -14.69
N VAL A 253 4.36 1.99 -15.32
CA VAL A 253 3.64 3.09 -14.68
C VAL A 253 2.23 3.11 -15.27
N ARG A 254 1.21 3.14 -14.41
CA ARG A 254 -0.21 3.14 -14.79
C ARG A 254 -0.88 4.41 -14.29
N TYR A 255 -1.72 4.99 -15.13
CA TYR A 255 -2.46 6.22 -14.83
C TYR A 255 -3.95 5.95 -14.93
N LEU A 256 -4.72 6.41 -13.94
CA LEU A 256 -6.18 6.39 -13.98
C LEU A 256 -6.72 7.76 -13.59
N SER A 257 -7.39 8.40 -14.53
CA SER A 257 -8.03 9.69 -14.30
C SER A 257 -9.38 9.52 -13.59
N PRO A 258 -9.77 10.46 -12.71
CA PRO A 258 -11.02 10.39 -11.95
C PRO A 258 -12.23 10.81 -12.82
N CYS A 259 -12.52 10.04 -13.88
CA CYS A 259 -13.66 10.26 -14.75
C CYS A 259 -14.53 9.00 -14.88
N GLY A 260 -15.85 9.16 -15.06
CA GLY A 260 -16.82 8.07 -14.89
C GLY A 260 -16.72 6.93 -15.91
N ASN A 261 -16.04 7.14 -17.04
CA ASN A 261 -15.77 6.12 -18.05
C ASN A 261 -14.26 5.95 -18.32
N CYS A 262 -13.41 6.52 -17.46
CA CYS A 262 -11.97 6.36 -17.58
C CYS A 262 -11.58 4.95 -17.16
N ASP A 263 -10.61 4.43 -17.90
CA ASP A 263 -9.94 3.17 -17.65
C ASP A 263 -8.43 3.45 -17.53
N TRP A 264 -7.69 2.46 -17.05
CA TRP A 264 -6.25 2.61 -16.86
C TRP A 264 -5.52 2.78 -18.19
N ARG A 265 -4.49 3.62 -18.16
CA ARG A 265 -3.49 3.80 -19.22
C ARG A 265 -2.15 3.27 -18.72
N GLU A 266 -1.59 2.24 -19.37
CA GLU A 266 -0.30 1.65 -18.97
C GLU A 266 0.83 2.09 -19.88
N PHE A 267 1.99 2.31 -19.29
CA PHE A 267 3.26 2.57 -19.98
C PHE A 267 4.30 1.53 -19.52
N PRO A 268 4.39 0.36 -20.19
CA PRO A 268 5.40 -0.63 -19.89
C PRO A 268 6.82 -0.16 -20.19
N GLY A 269 7.77 -0.49 -19.32
CA GLY A 269 9.18 -0.11 -19.49
C GLY A 269 9.50 1.33 -19.08
N SER A 270 8.58 2.04 -18.41
CA SER A 270 8.81 3.38 -17.90
C SER A 270 9.88 3.43 -16.80
N LEU A 271 10.00 2.39 -15.97
CA LEU A 271 11.06 2.32 -14.94
C LEU A 271 12.30 1.59 -15.48
N ALA A 272 13.50 2.10 -15.16
CA ALA A 272 14.77 1.57 -15.66
C ALA A 272 15.10 0.23 -15.00
N GLU A 273 15.08 0.26 -13.68
CA GLU A 273 14.91 -0.91 -12.86
C GLU A 273 13.42 -1.03 -12.59
N GLY A 274 12.79 -2.19 -12.79
CA GLY A 274 11.74 -2.50 -11.84
C GLY A 274 12.36 -3.03 -10.54
N ARG A 275 11.64 -3.78 -9.75
CA ARG A 275 11.99 -4.03 -8.34
C ARG A 275 12.20 -5.54 -7.92
N TRP A 276 13.16 -6.30 -8.54
CA TRP A 276 13.78 -7.66 -8.22
C TRP A 276 14.65 -8.29 -9.35
N CYS A 277 15.50 -9.29 -9.12
CA CYS A 277 16.18 -10.11 -10.17
C CYS A 277 16.47 -11.55 -9.72
N ILE A 278 16.50 -12.52 -10.66
CA ILE A 278 17.17 -13.83 -10.47
C ILE A 278 18.47 -13.85 -11.30
N PRO A 279 19.60 -14.34 -10.77
CA PRO A 279 20.66 -14.90 -11.59
C PRO A 279 20.34 -16.38 -11.87
N GLN A 280 19.84 -16.73 -13.05
CA GLN A 280 19.75 -18.14 -13.41
C GLN A 280 21.15 -18.64 -13.79
N LEU A 281 21.67 -19.60 -13.00
CA LEU A 281 22.75 -20.48 -13.38
C LEU A 281 22.37 -21.19 -14.68
N ALA A 282 23.18 -21.04 -15.72
CA ALA A 282 23.14 -21.93 -16.87
C ALA A 282 23.61 -23.31 -16.41
N SER A 283 22.69 -24.25 -16.23
CA SER A 283 23.01 -25.67 -16.28
C SER A 283 21.79 -26.50 -16.66
N ALA A 284 22.03 -27.42 -17.59
CA ALA A 284 21.20 -28.57 -17.99
C ALA A 284 20.03 -28.30 -18.95
N TYR A 285 20.36 -28.16 -20.24
CA TYR A 285 19.76 -28.99 -21.31
C TYR A 285 20.74 -29.02 -22.50
N HIS A 286 21.63 -30.02 -22.52
CA HIS A 286 22.47 -30.31 -23.67
C HIS A 286 22.34 -31.79 -24.02
N ASN A 287 21.53 -32.04 -25.06
CA ASN A 287 21.51 -33.18 -25.99
C ASN A 287 20.39 -32.81 -26.98
N SER A 288 20.53 -32.71 -28.30
CA SER A 288 21.57 -33.17 -29.22
C SER A 288 21.29 -32.52 -30.59
N HIS A 289 22.36 -32.10 -31.28
CA HIS A 289 22.49 -31.86 -32.73
C HIS A 289 21.80 -30.63 -33.40
N HIS A 290 22.49 -29.49 -33.38
CA HIS A 290 22.96 -28.78 -34.60
C HIS A 290 23.92 -27.63 -34.24
N GLN A 291 24.90 -27.37 -35.11
CA GLN A 291 26.04 -26.44 -34.91
C GLN A 291 25.67 -24.94 -35.07
N PRO A 292 26.54 -24.00 -34.62
CA PRO A 292 26.15 -22.73 -34.02
C PRO A 292 26.04 -21.57 -35.01
N ILE A 293 25.05 -20.70 -34.80
CA ILE A 293 25.10 -19.31 -35.26
C ILE A 293 25.60 -18.49 -34.08
N THR A 294 26.84 -18.02 -34.19
CA THR A 294 27.38 -17.00 -33.30
C THR A 294 26.77 -15.66 -33.67
N ASP A 295 25.84 -15.17 -32.86
CA ASP A 295 25.61 -13.73 -32.78
C ASP A 295 25.49 -13.31 -31.32
N SER A 296 26.59 -12.72 -30.86
CA SER A 296 26.67 -11.95 -29.61
C SER A 296 25.78 -10.71 -29.71
N HIS A 297 25.17 -10.33 -28.58
CA HIS A 297 24.53 -9.05 -28.22
C HIS A 297 23.02 -9.15 -27.92
N SER A 298 22.63 -8.59 -26.77
CA SER A 298 21.27 -8.44 -26.20
C SER A 298 20.63 -9.62 -25.43
N GLY A 299 21.25 -10.03 -24.33
CA GLY A 299 20.56 -10.79 -23.28
C GLY A 299 19.83 -9.85 -22.31
N VAL A 300 18.60 -9.44 -22.63
CA VAL A 300 17.72 -8.73 -21.68
C VAL A 300 17.13 -9.77 -20.72
N ARG A 301 17.68 -9.83 -19.50
CA ARG A 301 17.26 -10.73 -18.42
C ARG A 301 16.01 -10.15 -17.74
N ALA A 302 14.88 -10.85 -17.84
CA ALA A 302 13.64 -10.55 -17.14
C ALA A 302 13.72 -10.98 -15.66
N CYS A 303 13.20 -10.16 -14.76
CA CYS A 303 13.66 -10.10 -13.38
C CYS A 303 12.48 -9.65 -12.50
N VAL A 304 11.75 -10.52 -11.77
CA VAL A 304 10.33 -10.37 -11.29
C VAL A 304 10.04 -9.53 -10.02
N ARG A 305 9.26 -8.44 -10.07
CA ARG A 305 9.43 -7.31 -9.11
C ARG A 305 8.23 -6.85 -8.27
N ARG A 306 8.35 -6.61 -6.95
CA ARG A 306 7.20 -6.31 -6.03
C ARG A 306 7.58 -5.46 -4.79
N TYR A 307 6.60 -4.82 -4.13
CA TYR A 307 6.69 -4.23 -2.77
C TYR A 307 7.50 -2.92 -2.59
N GLY A 308 7.47 -2.02 -3.56
CA GLY A 308 8.05 -0.67 -3.43
C GLY A 308 7.12 0.32 -2.70
N THR A 309 7.66 1.46 -2.28
CA THR A 309 6.88 2.58 -1.72
C THR A 309 6.97 3.79 -2.64
N GLN A 310 5.84 4.47 -2.86
CA GLN A 310 5.78 5.70 -3.64
C GLN A 310 5.44 6.90 -2.75
N GLN A 311 6.17 8.02 -2.92
CA GLN A 311 5.96 9.27 -2.19
C GLN A 311 5.89 10.46 -3.16
N ILE A 312 4.88 11.32 -3.01
CA ILE A 312 4.75 12.59 -3.74
C ILE A 312 5.76 13.61 -3.18
N LEU A 313 6.38 14.38 -4.07
CA LEU A 313 7.39 15.39 -3.78
C LEU A 313 6.87 16.83 -3.95
N PRO A 314 7.56 17.83 -3.37
CA PRO A 314 7.16 19.24 -3.46
C PRO A 314 7.04 19.78 -4.90
N ASP A 315 7.76 19.20 -5.85
CA ASP A 315 7.70 19.58 -7.26
C ASP A 315 6.56 18.93 -8.05
N GLY A 316 5.71 18.12 -7.38
CA GLY A 316 4.60 17.38 -7.98
C GLY A 316 4.99 16.02 -8.58
N ARG A 317 6.28 15.70 -8.67
CA ARG A 317 6.73 14.37 -9.10
C ARG A 317 6.52 13.35 -7.97
N SER A 318 6.51 12.08 -8.33
CA SER A 318 6.58 10.97 -7.38
C SER A 318 7.97 10.33 -7.40
N ILE A 319 8.47 9.95 -6.23
CA ILE A 319 9.63 9.07 -6.08
C ILE A 319 9.14 7.68 -5.67
N VAL A 320 9.76 6.63 -6.22
CA VAL A 320 9.51 5.24 -5.87
C VAL A 320 10.79 4.61 -5.31
N LEU A 321 10.68 3.94 -4.15
CA LEU A 321 11.79 3.45 -3.34
C LEU A 321 11.63 1.98 -2.97
N GLY A 322 12.73 1.23 -2.99
CA GLY A 322 12.78 -0.15 -2.54
C GLY A 322 11.87 -1.09 -3.31
N GLY A 323 11.63 -2.27 -2.77
CA GLY A 323 11.02 -3.40 -3.44
C GLY A 323 11.96 -4.60 -3.41
N ARG A 324 11.43 -5.78 -3.70
CA ARG A 324 12.15 -7.04 -3.49
C ARG A 324 13.50 -7.00 -4.20
N ARG A 325 14.61 -7.30 -3.50
CA ARG A 325 16.00 -7.21 -4.01
C ARG A 325 16.34 -5.91 -4.77
N ALA A 326 15.57 -4.84 -4.60
CA ALA A 326 15.72 -3.57 -5.31
C ALA A 326 16.22 -2.53 -4.32
N PHE A 327 17.52 -2.24 -4.38
CA PHE A 327 18.20 -1.40 -3.41
C PHE A 327 18.33 0.03 -3.94
N SER A 328 17.26 0.55 -4.54
CA SER A 328 17.32 1.76 -5.36
C SER A 328 16.06 2.63 -5.25
N TYR A 329 16.19 3.86 -5.74
CA TYR A 329 15.09 4.80 -5.96
C TYR A 329 15.09 5.37 -7.38
N GLU A 330 13.91 5.77 -7.82
CA GLU A 330 13.67 6.42 -9.10
C GLU A 330 12.57 7.46 -8.97
N PHE A 331 12.60 8.47 -9.85
CA PHE A 331 11.45 9.34 -10.05
C PHE A 331 10.53 8.70 -11.08
N VAL A 332 9.23 8.79 -10.85
CA VAL A 332 8.24 8.38 -11.84
C VAL A 332 8.37 9.32 -13.05
N PRO A 333 8.67 8.80 -14.25
CA PRO A 333 8.82 9.63 -15.43
C PRO A 333 7.47 10.21 -15.86
N ALA A 334 7.50 11.23 -16.72
CA ALA A 334 6.29 11.74 -17.36
C ALA A 334 5.63 10.64 -18.22
N GLU A 335 4.34 10.77 -18.50
CA GLU A 335 3.60 9.84 -19.36
C GLU A 335 4.33 9.60 -20.69
N GLY A 336 4.51 8.32 -21.06
CA GLY A 336 5.20 7.91 -22.29
C GLY A 336 6.74 8.00 -22.25
N GLN A 337 7.33 8.46 -21.14
CA GLN A 337 8.78 8.49 -20.96
C GLN A 337 9.28 7.30 -20.14
N SER A 338 10.59 7.04 -20.21
CA SER A 338 11.27 6.01 -19.44
C SER A 338 12.57 6.51 -18.80
N ASN A 339 12.91 5.91 -17.66
CA ASN A 339 14.20 6.13 -17.03
C ASN A 339 15.28 5.27 -17.71
N ALA A 340 16.50 5.81 -17.82
CA ALA A 340 17.65 5.06 -18.33
C ALA A 340 18.33 4.19 -17.25
N GLN A 341 18.32 4.64 -15.99
CA GLN A 341 18.93 3.95 -14.85
C GLN A 341 18.22 4.28 -13.54
N ALA A 342 18.38 3.41 -12.55
CA ALA A 342 17.96 3.66 -11.17
C ALA A 342 19.13 4.07 -10.28
N ASN A 343 18.82 4.75 -9.18
CA ASN A 343 19.82 5.31 -8.27
C ASN A 343 19.95 4.43 -7.03
N ASN A 344 21.17 4.01 -6.67
CA ASN A 344 21.40 3.17 -5.50
C ASN A 344 21.00 3.89 -4.19
N LEU A 345 20.42 3.14 -3.25
CA LEU A 345 20.08 3.61 -1.91
C LEU A 345 20.51 2.57 -0.88
N GLN A 346 21.67 2.83 -0.28
CA GLN A 346 22.41 1.83 0.51
C GLN A 346 21.62 1.29 1.72
N ILE A 347 20.81 2.10 2.40
CA ILE A 347 20.01 1.64 3.55
C ILE A 347 19.11 0.45 3.17
N LEU A 348 18.60 0.39 1.94
CA LEU A 348 17.74 -0.71 1.51
C LEU A 348 18.52 -2.01 1.38
N ARG A 349 19.81 -1.96 1.07
CA ARG A 349 20.68 -3.14 1.08
C ARG A 349 21.07 -3.51 2.51
N ASP A 350 21.45 -2.53 3.31
CA ASP A 350 21.96 -2.75 4.67
C ASP A 350 20.89 -3.24 5.65
N THR A 351 19.62 -3.06 5.32
CA THR A 351 18.47 -3.49 6.15
C THR A 351 17.83 -4.79 5.65
N THR A 352 18.36 -5.37 4.58
CA THR A 352 17.88 -6.66 4.06
C THR A 352 18.39 -7.80 4.93
N ASP A 353 17.45 -8.57 5.46
CA ASP A 353 17.71 -9.86 6.10
C ASP A 353 17.18 -11.01 5.21
N ASP A 354 17.33 -12.25 5.68
CA ASP A 354 17.00 -13.46 4.91
C ASP A 354 15.53 -13.54 4.44
N VAL A 355 14.63 -12.79 5.07
CA VAL A 355 13.18 -12.74 4.72
C VAL A 355 12.75 -11.38 4.20
N GLU A 356 13.71 -10.48 3.95
CA GLU A 356 13.50 -9.13 3.43
C GLU A 356 12.49 -8.32 4.27
N ASN A 357 12.68 -8.20 5.59
CA ASN A 357 11.86 -7.35 6.48
C ASN A 357 11.97 -5.84 6.20
N ASN A 358 12.30 -5.41 4.98
CA ASN A 358 12.49 -4.04 4.56
C ASN A 358 11.66 -3.63 3.32
N LEU A 359 10.70 -4.47 2.93
CA LEU A 359 9.79 -4.22 1.81
C LEU A 359 8.64 -3.29 2.23
N TYR A 360 8.16 -2.44 1.32
CA TYR A 360 7.36 -1.26 1.66
C TYR A 360 8.03 -0.40 2.75
N PRO A 361 9.22 0.17 2.48
CA PRO A 361 9.85 1.10 3.42
C PRO A 361 8.88 2.23 3.76
N PHE A 362 8.83 2.67 5.01
CA PHE A 362 7.98 3.80 5.40
C PHE A 362 8.67 5.08 4.97
N VAL A 363 8.01 5.86 4.12
CA VAL A 363 8.55 7.09 3.57
C VAL A 363 7.62 8.25 3.90
N HIS A 364 8.14 9.26 4.57
CA HIS A 364 7.38 10.46 4.94
C HIS A 364 8.14 11.70 4.51
N LEU A 365 7.53 12.53 3.67
CA LEU A 365 8.05 13.86 3.34
C LEU A 365 7.99 14.76 4.60
N LEU A 366 9.07 15.48 4.88
CA LEU A 366 9.19 16.37 6.04
C LEU A 366 9.06 17.85 5.64
N PRO A 367 8.79 18.76 6.60
CA PRO A 367 8.63 20.20 6.34
C PRO A 367 9.83 20.93 5.71
N ASP A 368 11.02 20.35 5.75
CA ASP A 368 12.25 20.89 5.15
C ASP A 368 12.52 20.35 3.73
N GLY A 369 11.65 19.48 3.22
CA GLY A 369 11.76 18.85 1.91
C GLY A 369 12.55 17.56 1.89
N THR A 370 13.12 17.12 3.03
CA THR A 370 13.76 15.82 3.15
C THR A 370 12.73 14.70 3.33
N LEU A 371 13.13 13.47 3.04
CA LEU A 371 12.36 12.26 3.27
C LEU A 371 12.89 11.55 4.51
N PHE A 372 12.02 11.26 5.45
CA PHE A 372 12.27 10.21 6.44
C PHE A 372 12.03 8.86 5.76
N ILE A 373 13.06 8.03 5.64
CA ILE A 373 12.97 6.69 5.07
C ILE A 373 13.30 5.68 6.18
N PHE A 374 12.37 4.78 6.47
CA PHE A 374 12.51 3.74 7.47
C PHE A 374 12.36 2.36 6.83
N ALA A 375 13.31 1.47 7.10
CA ALA A 375 13.39 0.14 6.52
C ALA A 375 13.89 -0.87 7.57
N ASN A 376 13.14 -1.96 7.77
CA ASN A 376 13.32 -2.95 8.82
C ASN A 376 13.22 -2.37 10.23
N ASP A 377 14.32 -1.86 10.76
CA ASP A 377 14.46 -1.24 12.08
C ASP A 377 15.35 0.03 12.06
N ARG A 378 15.85 0.43 10.88
CA ARG A 378 16.73 1.58 10.69
C ARG A 378 16.02 2.69 9.92
N SER A 379 16.49 3.92 10.08
CA SER A 379 15.99 5.04 9.28
C SER A 379 17.07 6.06 8.96
N ILE A 380 16.82 6.81 7.88
CA ILE A 380 17.64 7.94 7.44
C ILE A 380 16.79 9.17 7.15
N LEU A 381 17.43 10.33 7.18
CA LEU A 381 16.99 11.49 6.42
C LEU A 381 17.67 11.49 5.06
N PHE A 382 16.87 11.59 4.00
CA PHE A 382 17.33 11.60 2.62
C PHE A 382 16.85 12.87 1.91
N ASP A 383 17.74 13.57 1.23
CA ASP A 383 17.39 14.72 0.41
C ASP A 383 17.19 14.27 -1.06
N PRO A 384 15.93 14.25 -1.55
CA PRO A 384 15.65 13.79 -2.90
C PRO A 384 16.12 14.77 -3.99
N ARG A 385 16.49 16.01 -3.65
CA ARG A 385 16.90 17.03 -4.64
C ARG A 385 18.28 16.75 -5.21
N ASN A 386 19.17 16.21 -4.39
CA ASN A 386 20.56 15.91 -4.73
C ASN A 386 20.95 14.43 -4.50
N GLY A 387 20.00 13.62 -4.02
CA GLY A 387 20.21 12.19 -3.79
C GLY A 387 21.10 11.87 -2.59
N GLN A 388 21.20 12.77 -1.61
CA GLN A 388 22.13 12.61 -0.48
C GLN A 388 21.43 12.10 0.77
N VAL A 389 22.11 11.19 1.49
CA VAL A 389 21.74 10.84 2.87
C VAL A 389 22.24 11.96 3.77
N VAL A 390 21.33 12.72 4.36
CA VAL A 390 21.65 13.82 5.26
C VAL A 390 22.19 13.29 6.58
N ARG A 391 21.56 12.24 7.12
CA ARG A 391 22.00 11.54 8.33
C ARG A 391 21.28 10.23 8.53
N GLU A 392 21.91 9.31 9.25
CA GLU A 392 21.24 8.17 9.85
C GLU A 392 20.60 8.56 11.19
N LEU A 393 19.48 7.92 11.51
CA LEU A 393 18.76 8.07 12.77
C LEU A 393 18.93 6.81 13.63
N PRO A 394 18.71 6.89 14.96
CA PRO A 394 18.88 5.73 15.82
C PRO A 394 18.04 4.52 15.39
N VAL A 395 18.57 3.32 15.63
CA VAL A 395 17.83 2.06 15.42
C VAL A 395 16.60 2.02 16.32
N LEU A 396 15.46 1.60 15.78
CA LEU A 396 14.26 1.30 16.56
C LEU A 396 14.34 -0.16 17.04
N PRO A 397 14.54 -0.42 18.35
CA PRO A 397 14.63 -1.80 18.85
C PRO A 397 13.30 -2.56 18.70
N GLY A 398 13.34 -3.88 18.91
CA GLY A 398 12.16 -4.75 19.01
C GLY A 398 12.13 -5.85 17.95
N GLY A 399 12.07 -5.49 16.67
CA GLY A 399 11.95 -6.43 15.55
C GLY A 399 11.76 -5.72 14.22
N GLY A 400 11.33 -6.48 13.19
CA GLY A 400 11.05 -5.92 11.88
C GLY A 400 9.75 -5.13 11.88
N ARG A 401 9.73 -4.00 11.17
CA ARG A 401 8.52 -3.16 11.03
C ARG A 401 7.96 -3.13 9.61
N ASN A 402 8.75 -3.44 8.60
CA ASN A 402 8.29 -3.44 7.22
C ASN A 402 7.87 -4.86 6.81
N TYR A 403 7.22 -5.02 5.67
CA TYR A 403 6.78 -6.34 5.21
C TYR A 403 7.98 -7.30 5.13
N PRO A 404 7.86 -8.59 5.53
CA PRO A 404 6.64 -9.26 5.99
C PRO A 404 6.28 -9.07 7.47
N ALA A 405 7.14 -8.51 8.31
CA ALA A 405 6.79 -8.22 9.71
C ALA A 405 5.60 -7.24 9.84
N SER A 406 5.47 -6.29 8.89
CA SER A 406 4.27 -5.47 8.64
C SER A 406 3.70 -4.76 9.87
N GLY A 407 4.46 -3.81 10.39
CA GLY A 407 3.97 -2.77 11.28
C GLY A 407 3.33 -1.62 10.50
N MET A 408 3.06 -0.53 11.20
CA MET A 408 2.36 0.64 10.69
C MET A 408 3.17 1.91 10.91
N SER A 409 2.99 2.94 10.07
CA SER A 409 3.62 4.23 10.27
C SER A 409 2.83 5.40 9.70
N ALA A 410 2.95 6.57 10.34
CA ALA A 410 2.37 7.83 9.88
C ALA A 410 3.24 9.03 10.30
N LEU A 411 3.19 10.10 9.50
CA LEU A 411 3.64 11.43 9.92
C LEU A 411 2.51 12.07 10.74
N LEU A 412 2.78 12.45 11.99
CA LEU A 412 1.78 13.11 12.82
C LEU A 412 1.36 14.46 12.22
N PRO A 413 0.12 14.93 12.49
CA PRO A 413 -0.40 16.16 11.92
C PRO A 413 0.54 17.36 12.07
N LEU A 414 0.72 18.12 10.99
CA LEU A 414 1.49 19.35 11.01
C LEU A 414 0.58 20.51 11.39
N ASP A 415 0.84 21.12 12.54
CA ASP A 415 0.04 22.23 13.07
C ASP A 415 0.62 23.58 12.62
N LEU A 416 0.12 24.11 11.50
CA LEU A 416 0.65 25.34 10.88
C LEU A 416 0.32 26.60 11.71
N ARG A 417 -0.59 26.49 12.67
CA ARG A 417 -0.90 27.54 13.65
C ARG A 417 0.29 27.88 14.55
N ARG A 418 1.29 27.00 14.60
CA ARG A 418 2.52 27.17 15.40
C ARG A 418 3.61 27.95 14.67
N GLY A 419 3.34 28.44 13.46
CA GLY A 419 4.29 29.17 12.63
C GLY A 419 5.17 28.26 11.77
N ASP A 420 6.22 28.84 11.18
CA ASP A 420 7.03 28.19 10.14
C ASP A 420 7.99 27.10 10.66
N VAL A 421 8.38 27.20 11.94
CA VAL A 421 9.27 26.23 12.57
C VAL A 421 8.45 25.09 13.17
N LEU A 422 8.23 24.06 12.36
CA LEU A 422 7.49 22.87 12.75
C LEU A 422 8.38 21.83 13.43
N SER A 423 7.78 21.05 14.33
CA SER A 423 8.39 19.90 15.00
C SER A 423 7.69 18.62 14.52
N PRO A 424 7.98 18.12 13.30
CA PRO A 424 7.35 16.92 12.77
C PRO A 424 7.70 15.71 13.65
N GLU A 425 6.72 14.84 13.88
CA GLU A 425 6.95 13.55 14.54
C GLU A 425 6.47 12.44 13.62
N VAL A 426 7.29 11.41 13.43
CA VAL A 426 6.89 10.17 12.77
C VAL A 426 6.61 9.13 13.84
N ILE A 427 5.52 8.39 13.71
CA ILE A 427 5.18 7.25 14.55
C ILE A 427 5.37 5.94 13.78
N VAL A 428 5.90 4.92 14.45
CA VAL A 428 6.02 3.54 13.97
C VAL A 428 5.47 2.60 15.04
N CYS A 429 4.54 1.72 14.67
CA CYS A 429 3.78 0.88 15.60
C CYS A 429 3.75 -0.58 15.13
N GLY A 430 3.89 -1.50 16.07
CA GLY A 430 3.69 -2.92 15.79
C GLY A 430 4.73 -3.51 14.84
N GLY A 431 4.36 -4.58 14.14
CA GLY A 431 5.29 -5.43 13.39
C GLY A 431 5.51 -6.75 14.11
N SER A 432 6.61 -7.45 13.81
CA SER A 432 6.88 -8.79 14.35
C SER A 432 8.36 -9.03 14.59
N PRO A 433 8.75 -10.02 15.42
CA PRO A 433 10.14 -10.49 15.48
C PRO A 433 10.67 -10.81 14.08
N LYS A 434 11.95 -10.50 13.80
CA LYS A 434 12.51 -10.62 12.43
C LYS A 434 12.42 -12.02 11.83
N ASN A 435 12.42 -13.06 12.67
CA ASN A 435 12.29 -14.45 12.26
C ASN A 435 10.83 -14.95 12.12
N ALA A 436 9.82 -14.10 12.34
CA ALA A 436 8.42 -14.51 12.36
C ALA A 436 7.97 -15.18 11.06
N PHE A 437 8.47 -14.72 9.91
CA PHE A 437 8.14 -15.33 8.61
C PHE A 437 8.67 -16.76 8.50
N LYS A 438 9.96 -16.99 8.83
CA LYS A 438 10.55 -18.35 8.84
C LYS A 438 9.84 -19.28 9.82
N LEU A 439 9.42 -18.75 10.96
CA LEU A 439 8.65 -19.52 11.95
C LEU A 439 7.24 -19.82 11.45
N GLY A 440 6.62 -18.90 10.71
CA GLY A 440 5.33 -19.11 10.03
C GLY A 440 5.38 -20.29 9.05
N GLU A 441 6.47 -20.45 8.29
CA GLU A 441 6.69 -21.61 7.42
C GLU A 441 6.73 -22.94 8.20
N ALA A 442 7.14 -22.89 9.47
CA ALA A 442 7.13 -24.03 10.39
C ALA A 442 5.85 -24.10 11.26
N ASN A 443 4.80 -23.34 10.92
CA ASN A 443 3.55 -23.21 11.68
C ASN A 443 3.71 -22.74 13.14
N ILE A 444 4.71 -21.89 13.39
CA ILE A 444 4.99 -21.29 14.70
C ILE A 444 4.67 -19.79 14.64
N PHE A 445 3.69 -19.34 15.44
CA PHE A 445 3.17 -17.97 15.39
C PHE A 445 3.49 -17.20 16.66
N ASN A 446 4.64 -16.51 16.67
CA ASN A 446 5.06 -15.67 17.79
C ASN A 446 4.14 -14.45 17.99
N ALA A 447 4.13 -13.90 19.20
CA ALA A 447 3.49 -12.61 19.45
C ALA A 447 4.10 -11.53 18.53
N ALA A 448 3.21 -10.74 17.93
CA ALA A 448 3.59 -9.51 17.24
C ALA A 448 4.12 -8.48 18.24
N LEU A 449 4.72 -7.41 17.73
CA LEU A 449 5.23 -6.32 18.56
C LEU A 449 4.07 -5.48 19.10
N LYS A 450 4.20 -5.05 20.36
CA LYS A 450 3.22 -4.25 21.09
C LYS A 450 3.61 -2.77 21.17
N ASP A 451 4.86 -2.45 20.84
CA ASP A 451 5.39 -1.11 21.02
C ASP A 451 5.02 -0.17 19.85
N CYS A 452 4.92 1.11 20.18
CA CYS A 452 4.72 2.23 19.28
C CYS A 452 5.75 3.30 19.61
N ALA A 453 6.65 3.64 18.70
CA ALA A 453 7.67 4.64 18.94
C ALA A 453 7.46 5.88 18.08
N ARG A 454 7.74 7.05 18.66
CA ARG A 454 7.80 8.31 17.92
C ARG A 454 9.22 8.84 17.83
N ILE A 455 9.52 9.53 16.75
CA ILE A 455 10.76 10.29 16.60
C ILE A 455 10.43 11.63 15.97
N ASN A 456 11.07 12.71 16.42
CA ASN A 456 11.17 13.92 15.62
C ASN A 456 12.45 13.82 14.79
N PRO A 457 12.35 13.52 13.49
CA PRO A 457 13.52 13.26 12.67
C PRO A 457 14.26 14.52 12.26
N LEU A 458 13.82 15.73 12.63
CA LEU A 458 14.54 17.00 12.38
C LEU A 458 15.32 17.51 13.61
N LYS A 459 15.15 16.92 14.79
CA LYS A 459 15.94 17.29 15.97
C LYS A 459 17.40 16.81 15.84
N PRO A 460 18.43 17.62 16.16
CA PRO A 460 19.82 17.18 16.12
C PRO A 460 20.07 15.90 16.93
N ASP A 461 19.45 15.78 18.09
CA ASP A 461 19.52 14.65 19.02
C ASP A 461 18.29 13.72 18.94
N ALA A 462 17.74 13.53 17.74
CA ALA A 462 16.55 12.72 17.50
C ALA A 462 16.63 11.36 18.22
N ARG A 463 15.62 11.05 19.05
CA ARG A 463 15.51 9.82 19.84
C ARG A 463 14.12 9.23 19.70
N TRP A 464 14.05 7.90 19.78
CA TRP A 464 12.78 7.19 19.86
C TRP A 464 12.14 7.36 21.24
N ALA A 465 10.91 7.84 21.27
CA ALA A 465 10.04 7.86 22.42
C ALA A 465 9.00 6.74 22.28
N THR A 466 9.22 5.64 22.99
CA THR A 466 8.37 4.44 22.93
C THR A 466 7.15 4.56 23.83
N ASP A 467 6.03 4.03 23.39
CA ASP A 467 4.77 3.80 24.08
C ASP A 467 4.31 2.36 23.82
N GLN A 468 3.29 1.88 24.52
CA GLN A 468 2.79 0.51 24.35
C GLN A 468 1.33 0.54 23.91
N MET A 469 1.01 -0.11 22.79
CA MET A 469 -0.37 -0.39 22.42
C MET A 469 -0.99 -1.32 23.48
N PRO A 470 -2.31 -1.33 23.68
CA PRO A 470 -2.96 -2.30 24.57
C PRO A 470 -2.79 -3.77 24.12
N VAL A 471 -2.58 -4.00 22.83
CA VAL A 471 -2.43 -5.31 22.18
C VAL A 471 -1.30 -5.28 21.17
N SER A 472 -0.60 -6.41 20.99
CA SER A 472 0.34 -6.59 19.87
C SER A 472 -0.39 -6.53 18.54
N ARG A 473 0.26 -6.00 17.50
CA ARG A 473 -0.37 -5.91 16.17
C ARG A 473 0.65 -5.96 15.02
N THR A 474 0.39 -6.85 14.08
CA THR A 474 0.99 -6.90 12.73
C THR A 474 -0.13 -6.81 11.70
N MET A 475 0.16 -6.39 10.45
CA MET A 475 -0.81 -6.27 9.34
C MET A 475 -1.94 -5.27 9.62
N GLY A 476 -1.73 -4.34 10.55
CA GLY A 476 -2.68 -3.27 10.81
C GLY A 476 -2.52 -2.13 9.81
N ASP A 477 -3.53 -1.27 9.73
CA ASP A 477 -3.45 0.03 9.08
C ASP A 477 -3.43 1.13 10.14
N LEU A 478 -2.74 2.23 9.86
CA LEU A 478 -2.69 3.44 10.70
C LEU A 478 -3.11 4.66 9.87
N LEU A 479 -4.28 5.20 10.14
CA LEU A 479 -4.87 6.33 9.40
C LEU A 479 -4.94 7.59 10.26
N ILE A 480 -4.64 8.75 9.68
CA ILE A 480 -4.83 10.05 10.34
C ILE A 480 -6.29 10.50 10.14
N LEU A 481 -7.01 10.73 11.23
CA LEU A 481 -8.39 11.22 11.22
C LEU A 481 -8.44 12.76 11.10
N PRO A 482 -9.57 13.35 10.67
CA PRO A 482 -9.72 14.82 10.57
C PRO A 482 -9.48 15.57 11.90
N THR A 483 -9.63 14.90 13.05
CA THR A 483 -9.34 15.49 14.36
C THR A 483 -7.85 15.68 14.63
N GLY A 484 -6.99 15.01 13.86
CA GLY A 484 -5.56 14.85 14.11
C GLY A 484 -5.23 13.70 15.07
N ASP A 485 -6.23 12.94 15.51
CA ASP A 485 -6.00 11.64 16.13
C ASP A 485 -5.75 10.58 15.06
N LEU A 486 -5.24 9.43 15.45
CA LEU A 486 -4.91 8.34 14.53
C LEU A 486 -5.77 7.12 14.85
N LEU A 487 -6.21 6.40 13.82
CA LEU A 487 -6.95 5.16 13.95
C LEU A 487 -6.05 3.99 13.56
N ILE A 488 -5.89 3.05 14.47
CA ILE A 488 -5.26 1.75 14.24
C ILE A 488 -6.37 0.71 14.10
N LEU A 489 -6.41 -0.02 12.99
CA LEU A 489 -7.37 -1.10 12.77
C LEU A 489 -6.71 -2.24 11.98
N ASN A 490 -7.47 -3.32 11.72
CA ASN A 490 -7.03 -4.51 10.98
C ASN A 490 -5.85 -5.25 11.65
N GLY A 491 -5.52 -6.43 11.15
CA GLY A 491 -4.35 -7.19 11.56
C GLY A 491 -4.56 -8.16 12.72
N ALA A 492 -3.44 -8.68 13.20
CA ALA A 492 -3.37 -9.86 14.07
C ALA A 492 -2.41 -9.66 15.24
N ALA A 493 -2.67 -10.32 16.36
CA ALA A 493 -1.83 -10.23 17.56
C ALA A 493 -0.60 -11.14 17.51
N LYS A 494 -0.60 -12.15 16.63
CA LYS A 494 0.48 -13.13 16.45
C LYS A 494 0.77 -13.37 14.96
N GLY A 495 2.02 -13.75 14.68
CA GLY A 495 2.50 -14.10 13.35
C GLY A 495 3.06 -12.90 12.58
N CYS A 496 2.89 -12.90 11.26
CA CYS A 496 3.33 -11.84 10.36
C CYS A 496 2.47 -11.80 9.09
N SER A 497 2.74 -10.86 8.18
CA SER A 497 2.18 -10.90 6.83
C SER A 497 2.65 -12.13 6.05
N GLY A 498 1.80 -12.59 5.14
CA GLY A 498 1.99 -13.82 4.38
C GLY A 498 0.74 -14.68 4.42
N TRP A 499 0.64 -15.64 3.51
CA TRP A 499 -0.51 -16.52 3.44
C TRP A 499 -0.53 -17.49 4.62
N GLY A 500 -1.63 -17.51 5.37
CA GLY A 500 -1.79 -18.40 6.52
C GLY A 500 -0.89 -18.09 7.72
N PHE A 501 -0.14 -16.98 7.74
CA PHE A 501 0.86 -16.69 8.77
C PHE A 501 0.37 -15.83 9.94
N GLY A 502 -0.87 -15.34 9.90
CA GLY A 502 -1.48 -14.59 11.00
C GLY A 502 -2.26 -15.48 11.96
N ARG A 503 -2.23 -15.16 13.26
CA ARG A 503 -3.08 -15.77 14.30
C ARG A 503 -3.63 -14.69 15.22
N GLN A 504 -4.76 -14.97 15.86
CA GLN A 504 -5.40 -14.04 16.79
C GLN A 504 -5.78 -12.70 16.15
N PRO A 505 -6.78 -12.69 15.23
CA PRO A 505 -7.28 -11.45 14.63
C PRO A 505 -7.66 -10.44 15.70
N VAL A 506 -7.24 -9.19 15.54
CA VAL A 506 -7.55 -8.13 16.49
C VAL A 506 -8.74 -7.33 15.97
N LEU A 507 -9.92 -7.61 16.53
CA LEU A 507 -11.18 -7.05 16.05
C LEU A 507 -11.44 -5.61 16.54
N SER A 508 -10.84 -5.23 17.67
CA SER A 508 -10.98 -3.88 18.23
C SER A 508 -10.02 -2.90 17.55
N PRO A 509 -10.51 -1.79 16.97
CA PRO A 509 -9.66 -0.65 16.59
C PRO A 509 -9.13 0.07 17.84
N LEU A 510 -8.05 0.82 17.68
CA LEU A 510 -7.51 1.72 18.69
C LEU A 510 -7.53 3.15 18.16
N LEU A 511 -8.13 4.06 18.92
CA LEU A 511 -7.92 5.49 18.75
C LEU A 511 -6.64 5.89 19.46
N TYR A 512 -5.74 6.54 18.74
CA TYR A 512 -4.50 7.09 19.25
C TYR A 512 -4.53 8.61 19.26
N SER A 513 -4.51 9.21 20.45
CA SER A 513 -4.60 10.65 20.65
C SER A 513 -3.21 11.24 20.88
N PRO A 514 -2.56 11.87 19.88
CA PRO A 514 -1.14 12.13 19.96
C PRO A 514 -0.74 13.17 21.01
N ARG A 515 -1.68 14.06 21.36
CA ARG A 515 -1.51 15.13 22.36
C ARG A 515 -1.71 14.68 23.80
N GLN A 516 -2.28 13.50 24.04
CA GLN A 516 -2.45 13.00 25.39
C GLN A 516 -1.12 12.55 26.00
N LYS A 517 -1.09 12.49 27.35
CA LYS A 517 0.06 11.97 28.09
C LYS A 517 0.28 10.50 27.74
N ARG A 518 1.56 10.09 27.70
CA ARG A 518 1.96 8.68 27.52
C ARG A 518 1.19 7.79 28.53
N GLY A 519 0.73 6.62 28.07
CA GLY A 519 -0.10 5.72 28.87
C GLY A 519 -1.61 5.98 28.77
N SER A 520 -2.06 7.18 28.36
CA SER A 520 -3.47 7.48 28.10
C SER A 520 -3.79 7.65 26.61
N ARG A 521 -2.79 7.49 25.73
CA ARG A 521 -2.94 7.81 24.31
C ARG A 521 -3.81 6.83 23.54
N PHE A 522 -3.99 5.60 24.03
CA PHE A 522 -4.73 4.56 23.33
C PHE A 522 -6.09 4.33 23.97
N ARG A 523 -7.14 4.30 23.16
CA ARG A 523 -8.49 3.91 23.56
C ARG A 523 -9.02 2.85 22.61
N ALA A 524 -9.50 1.73 23.15
CA ALA A 524 -10.17 0.72 22.33
C ALA A 524 -11.55 1.21 21.88
N LEU A 525 -11.89 0.90 20.63
CA LEU A 525 -13.16 1.26 19.99
C LEU A 525 -14.02 0.02 19.74
N ALA A 526 -15.25 0.22 19.27
CA ALA A 526 -16.18 -0.85 18.96
C ALA A 526 -15.56 -1.88 18.00
N PRO A 527 -15.58 -3.19 18.31
CA PRO A 527 -14.99 -4.21 17.46
C PRO A 527 -15.83 -4.48 16.20
N THR A 528 -15.17 -4.86 15.11
CA THR A 528 -15.83 -5.52 13.96
C THR A 528 -16.10 -6.99 14.28
N THR A 529 -16.95 -7.64 13.50
CA THR A 529 -17.12 -9.10 13.51
C THR A 529 -16.36 -9.81 12.38
N ILE A 530 -15.66 -9.06 11.51
CA ILE A 530 -14.94 -9.57 10.36
C ILE A 530 -13.42 -9.49 10.61
N PRO A 531 -12.71 -10.63 10.64
CA PRO A 531 -11.24 -10.64 10.67
C PRO A 531 -10.66 -9.98 9.40
N ARG A 532 -10.00 -8.84 9.56
CA ARG A 532 -9.29 -8.13 8.48
C ARG A 532 -7.79 -8.40 8.61
N MET A 533 -7.28 -9.37 7.87
CA MET A 533 -5.92 -9.93 8.02
C MET A 533 -4.97 -9.42 6.92
N TYR A 534 -3.98 -10.22 6.51
CA TYR A 534 -3.09 -9.91 5.38
C TYR A 534 -3.89 -9.53 4.12
N HIS A 535 -3.51 -8.43 3.46
CA HIS A 535 -4.26 -7.79 2.35
C HIS A 535 -5.57 -7.08 2.73
N ALA A 536 -5.82 -6.81 4.00
CA ALA A 536 -6.83 -5.81 4.36
C ALA A 536 -6.34 -4.39 4.00
N THR A 537 -7.28 -3.50 3.70
CA THR A 537 -7.02 -2.09 3.40
C THR A 537 -8.06 -1.18 4.03
N SER A 538 -7.69 0.09 4.22
CA SER A 538 -8.59 1.11 4.73
C SER A 538 -8.27 2.52 4.25
N ALA A 539 -9.28 3.40 4.25
CA ALA A 539 -9.12 4.83 3.96
C ALA A 539 -10.15 5.72 4.67
N VAL A 540 -9.74 6.92 5.03
CA VAL A 540 -10.63 7.98 5.53
C VAL A 540 -11.40 8.59 4.35
N LEU A 541 -12.72 8.69 4.50
CA LEU A 541 -13.64 9.18 3.48
C LEU A 541 -13.95 10.69 3.64
N PRO A 542 -14.45 11.37 2.58
CA PRO A 542 -14.88 12.76 2.66
C PRO A 542 -15.96 13.02 3.71
N ASP A 543 -16.78 12.02 4.04
CA ASP A 543 -17.77 12.11 5.12
C ASP A 543 -17.19 11.86 6.52
N ALA A 544 -15.86 11.84 6.66
CA ALA A 544 -15.10 11.58 7.88
C ALA A 544 -15.34 10.18 8.50
N THR A 545 -15.95 9.25 7.77
CA THR A 545 -15.96 7.82 8.14
C THR A 545 -14.74 7.11 7.58
N VAL A 546 -14.57 5.82 7.91
CA VAL A 546 -13.45 5.01 7.42
C VAL A 546 -13.99 3.82 6.64
N LEU A 547 -13.52 3.66 5.40
CA LEU A 547 -13.80 2.52 4.54
C LEU A 547 -12.83 1.39 4.87
N VAL A 548 -13.31 0.15 4.98
CA VAL A 548 -12.50 -1.04 5.29
C VAL A 548 -12.87 -2.18 4.35
N ALA A 549 -11.88 -2.74 3.67
CA ALA A 549 -12.04 -3.78 2.65
C ALA A 549 -10.89 -4.81 2.69
N GLY A 550 -10.97 -5.87 1.88
CA GLY A 550 -10.06 -7.03 1.99
C GLY A 550 -10.34 -7.83 3.27
N SER A 551 -9.64 -8.86 3.69
CA SER A 551 -8.38 -9.43 3.28
C SER A 551 -8.50 -10.66 2.38
N ASN A 552 -7.37 -11.06 1.81
CA ASN A 552 -7.19 -12.39 1.25
C ASN A 552 -5.87 -12.99 1.75
N THR A 553 -5.95 -13.88 2.74
CA THR A 553 -4.76 -14.57 3.29
C THR A 553 -4.41 -15.85 2.51
N ASN A 554 -5.03 -16.06 1.35
CA ASN A 554 -4.95 -17.33 0.63
C ASN A 554 -4.23 -17.14 -0.71
N SER A 555 -3.64 -18.23 -1.21
CA SER A 555 -3.00 -18.27 -2.53
C SER A 555 -4.01 -18.15 -3.69
N ALA A 556 -5.30 -18.35 -3.41
CA ALA A 556 -6.40 -18.17 -4.34
C ALA A 556 -7.65 -17.65 -3.62
N TYR A 557 -8.64 -17.16 -4.37
CA TYR A 557 -9.96 -16.89 -3.82
C TYR A 557 -10.55 -18.16 -3.21
N ASN A 558 -10.69 -18.18 -1.89
CA ASN A 558 -11.18 -19.31 -1.13
C ASN A 558 -12.17 -18.87 -0.04
N PHE A 559 -13.35 -19.49 -0.02
CA PHE A 559 -14.46 -19.20 0.89
C PHE A 559 -14.81 -20.38 1.81
N SER A 560 -14.10 -21.51 1.73
CA SER A 560 -14.39 -22.71 2.52
C SER A 560 -13.12 -23.48 2.91
N GLY A 561 -13.13 -24.15 4.07
CA GLY A 561 -12.05 -25.05 4.47
C GLY A 561 -10.71 -24.37 4.78
N VAL A 562 -10.71 -23.06 5.04
CA VAL A 562 -9.53 -22.26 5.43
C VAL A 562 -9.82 -21.44 6.68
N ASP A 563 -8.77 -21.11 7.45
CA ASP A 563 -8.90 -20.35 8.70
C ASP A 563 -9.49 -18.96 8.47
N PHE A 564 -8.98 -18.22 7.50
CA PHE A 564 -9.53 -16.91 7.14
C PHE A 564 -9.93 -16.90 5.67
N GLN A 565 -11.23 -16.90 5.45
CA GLN A 565 -11.83 -16.86 4.12
C GLN A 565 -11.52 -15.53 3.41
N THR A 566 -11.54 -15.56 2.08
CA THR A 566 -11.40 -14.37 1.25
C THR A 566 -12.55 -13.41 1.53
N GLU A 567 -12.21 -12.16 1.83
CA GLU A 567 -13.19 -11.16 2.20
C GLU A 567 -13.40 -10.16 1.07
N VAL A 568 -14.65 -10.11 0.59
CA VAL A 568 -15.14 -9.25 -0.50
C VAL A 568 -16.18 -8.26 -0.01
N ARG A 569 -16.60 -8.36 1.26
CA ARG A 569 -17.48 -7.40 1.91
C ARG A 569 -16.71 -6.15 2.27
N VAL A 570 -17.39 -5.01 2.16
CA VAL A 570 -16.84 -3.70 2.49
C VAL A 570 -17.60 -3.14 3.68
N GLU A 571 -16.85 -2.79 4.73
CA GLU A 571 -17.37 -2.18 5.94
C GLU A 571 -17.11 -0.67 5.95
N ARG A 572 -17.96 0.05 6.68
CA ARG A 572 -17.76 1.41 7.14
C ARG A 572 -17.58 1.40 8.64
N PHE A 573 -16.54 2.06 9.12
CA PHE A 573 -16.40 2.42 10.51
C PHE A 573 -16.76 3.90 10.70
N THR A 574 -17.70 4.17 11.60
CA THR A 574 -18.11 5.51 12.02
C THR A 574 -17.38 5.86 13.32
N PRO A 575 -16.41 6.79 13.30
CA PRO A 575 -15.61 7.07 14.49
C PRO A 575 -16.39 7.83 15.60
N PRO A 576 -15.87 7.84 16.84
CA PRO A 576 -16.48 8.48 18.01
C PRO A 576 -16.97 9.92 17.81
N TYR A 577 -16.23 10.73 17.03
CA TYR A 577 -16.58 12.12 16.76
C TYR A 577 -17.83 12.30 15.88
N LEU A 578 -18.38 11.22 15.31
CA LEU A 578 -19.65 11.19 14.58
C LEU A 578 -20.77 10.52 15.40
N SER A 579 -20.69 10.54 16.73
CA SER A 579 -21.77 10.01 17.56
C SER A 579 -23.11 10.66 17.19
N PRO A 580 -24.25 9.93 17.28
CA PRO A 580 -25.55 10.50 16.93
C PRO A 580 -25.86 11.82 17.65
N ALA A 581 -25.47 11.93 18.93
CA ALA A 581 -25.64 13.14 19.71
C ALA A 581 -24.82 14.32 19.17
N LEU A 582 -23.54 14.09 18.85
CA LEU A 582 -22.65 15.13 18.31
C LEU A 582 -22.98 15.51 16.86
N ALA A 583 -23.42 14.53 16.07
CA ALA A 583 -23.75 14.70 14.65
C ALA A 583 -24.95 15.62 14.42
N THR A 584 -25.80 15.84 15.43
CA THR A 584 -26.93 16.78 15.35
C THR A 584 -26.50 18.21 15.01
N ASN A 585 -25.32 18.64 15.46
CA ASN A 585 -24.76 19.96 15.15
C ASN A 585 -23.51 19.90 14.25
N ARG A 586 -23.41 18.85 13.43
CA ARG A 586 -22.28 18.67 12.51
C ARG A 586 -22.15 19.89 11.57
N PRO A 587 -20.97 20.51 11.46
CA PRO A 587 -20.78 21.66 10.57
C PRO A 587 -20.93 21.27 9.09
N MET A 588 -21.44 22.19 8.29
CA MET A 588 -21.65 22.02 6.84
C MET A 588 -20.92 23.13 6.09
N ILE A 589 -19.90 22.75 5.31
CA ILE A 589 -19.20 23.66 4.41
C ILE A 589 -20.14 23.99 3.24
N ASP A 590 -20.26 25.28 2.90
CA ASP A 590 -20.87 25.68 1.64
C ASP A 590 -19.83 25.54 0.53
N VAL A 591 -19.86 24.38 -0.16
CA VAL A 591 -18.88 24.02 -1.20
C VAL A 591 -18.88 25.05 -2.35
N GLY A 592 -19.99 25.74 -2.61
CA GLY A 592 -20.05 26.78 -3.65
C GLY A 592 -19.21 28.02 -3.32
N THR A 593 -18.84 28.19 -2.05
CA THR A 593 -17.99 29.31 -1.57
C THR A 593 -16.52 28.94 -1.41
N VAL A 594 -16.15 27.67 -1.67
CA VAL A 594 -14.77 27.18 -1.68
C VAL A 594 -14.20 27.47 -3.08
N PRO A 595 -13.23 28.40 -3.25
CA PRO A 595 -12.67 28.72 -4.56
C PRO A 595 -12.29 27.50 -5.41
N GLY A 596 -12.94 27.40 -6.58
CA GLY A 596 -12.79 26.28 -7.51
C GLY A 596 -11.45 26.23 -8.24
N ASP A 597 -10.78 27.38 -8.37
CA ASP A 597 -9.46 27.48 -9.00
C ASP A 597 -8.35 26.85 -8.13
N GLY A 598 -8.61 26.68 -6.83
CA GLY A 598 -7.69 26.10 -5.85
C GLY A 598 -7.08 27.12 -4.89
N MET A 599 -6.09 26.67 -4.12
CA MET A 599 -5.32 27.44 -3.15
C MET A 599 -3.89 27.60 -3.63
N ALA A 600 -3.50 28.84 -3.90
CA ALA A 600 -2.10 29.20 -4.13
C ALA A 600 -1.31 29.18 -2.80
N TYR A 601 -0.03 28.80 -2.85
CA TYR A 601 0.81 28.77 -1.65
C TYR A 601 0.95 30.15 -1.01
N GLY A 602 0.83 30.20 0.32
CA GLY A 602 0.92 31.44 1.10
C GLY A 602 -0.25 32.42 0.93
N ALA A 603 -1.24 32.10 0.08
CA ALA A 603 -2.43 32.91 -0.08
C ALA A 603 -3.42 32.71 1.09
N LYS A 604 -4.40 33.61 1.18
CA LYS A 604 -5.54 33.48 2.08
C LYS A 604 -6.74 32.96 1.31
N PHE A 605 -7.52 32.12 1.97
CA PHE A 605 -8.67 31.46 1.39
C PHE A 605 -9.90 31.68 2.25
N THR A 606 -10.94 32.27 1.68
CA THR A 606 -12.18 32.57 2.39
C THR A 606 -13.30 31.70 1.87
N PHE A 607 -14.04 31.07 2.77
CA PHE A 607 -15.22 30.27 2.45
C PHE A 607 -16.23 30.34 3.60
N GLN A 608 -17.41 29.77 3.38
CA GLN A 608 -18.49 29.78 4.36
C GLN A 608 -18.81 28.38 4.86
N PHE A 609 -19.26 28.33 6.10
CA PHE A 609 -19.86 27.11 6.67
C PHE A 609 -21.01 27.48 7.60
N SER A 610 -21.79 26.48 7.99
CA SER A 610 -22.90 26.64 8.93
C SER A 610 -22.97 25.51 9.94
N THR A 611 -23.68 25.75 11.04
CA THR A 611 -23.99 24.76 12.09
C THR A 611 -25.50 24.69 12.28
N PRO A 612 -26.16 23.53 12.15
CA PRO A 612 -27.62 23.46 12.02
C PRO A 612 -28.41 23.73 13.31
N VAL A 613 -27.80 23.56 14.50
CA VAL A 613 -28.54 23.57 15.78
C VAL A 613 -28.00 24.60 16.76
N GLN A 614 -26.69 24.65 16.99
CA GLN A 614 -26.07 25.52 17.99
C GLN A 614 -24.95 26.34 17.36
N ALA A 615 -24.93 27.64 17.69
CA ALA A 615 -23.85 28.52 17.28
C ALA A 615 -22.51 28.14 17.94
N VAL A 616 -21.39 28.45 17.29
CA VAL A 616 -20.04 28.15 17.76
C VAL A 616 -19.16 29.39 17.72
N ALA A 617 -18.18 29.44 18.62
CA ALA A 617 -17.18 30.51 18.66
C ALA A 617 -15.94 30.12 17.85
N GLU A 618 -15.08 31.08 17.52
CA GLU A 618 -13.82 30.83 16.82
C GLU A 618 -12.95 29.78 17.55
N ALA A 619 -12.89 29.84 18.88
CA ALA A 619 -12.12 28.91 19.71
C ALA A 619 -12.61 27.44 19.61
N ASP A 620 -13.86 27.23 19.19
CA ASP A 620 -14.43 25.89 18.96
C ASP A 620 -14.06 25.33 17.59
N VAL A 621 -13.52 26.16 16.69
CA VAL A 621 -13.33 25.84 15.28
C VAL A 621 -11.89 25.45 14.99
N LYS A 622 -11.73 24.39 14.20
CA LYS A 622 -10.44 23.97 13.66
C LYS A 622 -10.61 23.60 12.20
N VAL A 623 -9.77 24.12 11.32
CA VAL A 623 -9.76 23.76 9.91
C VAL A 623 -8.59 22.82 9.64
N THR A 624 -8.86 21.70 9.00
CA THR A 624 -7.82 20.73 8.64
C THR A 624 -7.89 20.35 7.18
N MET A 625 -6.72 20.09 6.59
CA MET A 625 -6.58 19.65 5.22
C MET A 625 -5.87 18.29 5.18
N TYR A 626 -6.52 17.28 4.60
CA TYR A 626 -6.04 15.90 4.57
C TYR A 626 -5.76 15.42 3.15
N ALA A 627 -4.55 14.91 2.91
CA ALA A 627 -4.22 14.15 1.70
C ALA A 627 -4.63 12.68 1.91
N PRO A 628 -5.51 12.10 1.07
CA PRO A 628 -5.85 10.70 1.16
C PRO A 628 -4.68 9.77 0.86
N ALA A 629 -4.63 8.63 1.55
CA ALA A 629 -3.62 7.61 1.31
C ALA A 629 -3.94 6.69 0.13
N PHE A 630 -2.87 6.12 -0.42
CA PHE A 630 -2.92 4.82 -1.10
C PHE A 630 -2.52 3.75 -0.09
N THR A 631 -3.43 2.82 0.24
CA THR A 631 -3.22 1.82 1.30
C THR A 631 -3.04 0.44 0.72
N THR A 632 -1.98 -0.25 1.15
CA THR A 632 -1.74 -1.67 0.85
C THR A 632 -0.76 -2.29 1.85
N HIS A 633 -0.90 -3.61 2.13
CA HIS A 633 0.04 -4.39 2.94
C HIS A 633 0.41 -3.77 4.33
N GLY A 634 -0.56 -3.12 4.97
CA GLY A 634 -0.39 -2.49 6.29
C GLY A 634 0.25 -1.09 6.25
N TYR A 635 0.38 -0.49 5.07
CA TYR A 635 0.93 0.85 4.92
C TYR A 635 0.06 1.76 4.07
N SER A 636 -0.24 2.94 4.63
CA SER A 636 -1.04 4.00 4.02
C SER A 636 -0.11 5.13 3.57
N MET A 637 0.35 5.03 2.33
CA MET A 637 1.32 5.93 1.70
C MET A 637 0.71 7.31 1.44
N ASN A 638 1.54 8.36 1.45
CA ASN A 638 1.19 9.74 1.07
C ASN A 638 0.17 10.47 1.96
N GLN A 639 -0.47 9.82 2.94
CA GLN A 639 -1.38 10.52 3.84
C GLN A 639 -0.65 11.65 4.59
N ARG A 640 -1.35 12.76 4.76
CA ARG A 640 -0.83 13.92 5.49
C ARG A 640 -1.99 14.75 5.98
N LEU A 641 -1.91 15.22 7.23
CA LEU A 641 -2.87 16.17 7.77
C LEU A 641 -2.17 17.48 8.13
N LEU A 642 -2.75 18.59 7.68
CA LEU A 642 -2.37 19.94 8.06
C LEU A 642 -3.48 20.56 8.89
N VAL A 643 -3.12 21.27 9.96
CA VAL A 643 -4.04 22.14 10.70
C VAL A 643 -3.76 23.57 10.26
N LEU A 644 -4.74 24.23 9.64
CA LEU A 644 -4.60 25.56 9.07
C LEU A 644 -4.88 26.65 10.10
N SER A 645 -4.24 27.81 9.92
CA SER A 645 -4.49 29.02 10.70
C SER A 645 -5.77 29.67 10.24
N VAL A 646 -6.67 29.98 11.18
CA VAL A 646 -7.85 30.81 10.95
C VAL A 646 -7.45 32.24 11.26
N THR A 647 -7.56 33.13 10.28
CA THR A 647 -7.17 34.55 10.44
C THR A 647 -8.35 35.49 10.54
N THR A 648 -9.53 35.04 10.11
CA THR A 648 -10.76 35.81 10.23
C THR A 648 -11.91 34.84 10.47
N PHE A 649 -12.73 35.17 11.45
CA PHE A 649 -13.95 34.44 11.78
C PHE A 649 -15.08 35.44 11.98
N THR A 650 -16.04 35.44 11.06
CA THR A 650 -17.20 36.33 11.12
C THR A 650 -18.46 35.48 11.27
N ALA A 651 -19.13 35.59 12.41
CA ALA A 651 -20.38 34.91 12.70
C ALA A 651 -21.60 35.77 12.36
N ASN A 652 -22.58 35.18 11.69
CA ASN A 652 -23.91 35.74 11.49
C ASN A 652 -24.94 34.67 11.90
N GLY A 653 -25.22 34.61 13.20
CA GLY A 653 -26.00 33.53 13.81
C GLY A 653 -25.28 32.18 13.66
N GLN A 654 -25.88 31.28 12.89
CA GLN A 654 -25.38 29.92 12.63
C GLN A 654 -24.64 29.79 11.29
N ARG A 655 -24.41 30.89 10.58
CA ARG A 655 -23.61 30.96 9.36
C ARG A 655 -22.33 31.72 9.64
N TYR A 656 -21.22 31.23 9.10
CA TYR A 656 -19.91 31.78 9.37
C TYR A 656 -19.16 31.99 8.06
N THR A 657 -18.46 33.11 7.97
CA THR A 657 -17.42 33.32 6.95
C THR A 657 -16.08 33.18 7.64
N ILE A 658 -15.22 32.30 7.11
CA ILE A 658 -13.91 32.01 7.68
C ILE A 658 -12.83 32.22 6.63
N THR A 659 -11.73 32.85 7.04
CA THR A 659 -10.52 32.99 6.22
C THR A 659 -9.41 32.18 6.85
N VAL A 660 -8.77 31.34 6.05
CA VAL A 660 -7.63 30.52 6.45
C VAL A 660 -6.40 30.84 5.64
N ASP A 661 -5.23 30.63 6.22
CA ASP A 661 -3.96 30.69 5.48
C ASP A 661 -3.71 29.34 4.79
N ALA A 662 -3.49 29.39 3.47
CA ALA A 662 -3.01 28.24 2.72
C ALA A 662 -1.58 27.89 3.16
N PRO A 663 -1.14 26.62 2.97
CA PRO A 663 0.24 26.25 3.28
C PRO A 663 1.23 27.18 2.56
N GLY A 664 2.28 27.61 3.25
CA GLY A 664 3.22 28.59 2.70
C GLY A 664 4.12 28.06 1.58
N LYS A 665 4.27 26.72 1.46
CA LYS A 665 5.22 26.09 0.54
C LYS A 665 4.87 24.63 0.24
N PRO A 666 5.33 24.07 -0.90
CA PRO A 666 4.99 22.73 -1.33
C PRO A 666 5.57 21.60 -0.47
N GLU A 667 6.61 21.84 0.35
CA GLU A 667 7.12 20.86 1.31
C GLU A 667 6.08 20.52 2.39
N LEU A 668 5.20 21.48 2.73
CA LEU A 668 4.11 21.31 3.68
C LEU A 668 2.90 20.62 3.05
N ALA A 669 2.62 20.91 1.79
CA ALA A 669 1.53 20.29 1.04
C ALA A 669 1.97 20.19 -0.43
N PRO A 670 2.46 19.04 -0.91
CA PRO A 670 2.74 18.88 -2.32
C PRO A 670 1.53 19.26 -3.20
N PRO A 671 1.75 19.77 -4.42
CA PRO A 671 0.66 20.11 -5.32
C PRO A 671 -0.27 18.91 -5.52
N GLY A 672 -1.58 19.14 -5.43
CA GLY A 672 -2.56 18.06 -5.51
C GLY A 672 -3.87 18.38 -4.81
N TYR A 673 -4.70 17.36 -4.64
CA TYR A 673 -6.02 17.50 -4.05
C TYR A 673 -6.09 17.00 -2.63
N TYR A 674 -6.83 17.75 -1.81
CA TYR A 674 -6.97 17.51 -0.39
C TYR A 674 -8.43 17.60 0.03
N LEU A 675 -8.75 16.92 1.12
CA LEU A 675 -10.03 17.00 1.82
C LEU A 675 -9.95 18.10 2.88
N LEU A 676 -10.67 19.19 2.68
CA LEU A 676 -10.82 20.30 3.62
C LEU A 676 -11.98 20.03 4.57
N TYR A 677 -11.69 19.89 5.85
CA TYR A 677 -12.69 19.74 6.91
C TYR A 677 -12.75 20.99 7.79
N VAL A 678 -13.95 21.37 8.18
CA VAL A 678 -14.18 22.26 9.33
C VAL A 678 -14.62 21.39 10.49
N LEU A 679 -13.90 21.48 11.60
CA LEU A 679 -14.30 20.87 12.86
C LEU A 679 -14.89 21.94 13.77
N ALA A 680 -16.06 21.67 14.32
CA ALA A 680 -16.71 22.50 15.33
C ALA A 680 -16.88 21.65 16.59
N LYS A 681 -16.28 22.08 17.71
CA LYS A 681 -16.22 21.33 18.98
C LYS A 681 -15.77 19.88 18.79
N GLY A 682 -14.81 19.66 17.89
CA GLY A 682 -14.23 18.35 17.57
C GLY A 682 -15.03 17.50 16.56
N VAL A 683 -16.20 17.95 16.11
CA VAL A 683 -17.02 17.25 15.10
C VAL A 683 -16.66 17.72 13.69
N PRO A 684 -16.13 16.86 12.81
CA PRO A 684 -15.78 17.26 11.44
C PRO A 684 -17.01 17.36 10.53
N SER A 685 -16.97 18.33 9.61
CA SER A 685 -17.91 18.45 8.50
C SER A 685 -17.80 17.26 7.55
N LYS A 686 -18.68 17.18 6.54
CA LYS A 686 -18.26 16.55 5.29
C LYS A 686 -17.19 17.45 4.65
N ALA A 687 -16.15 16.85 4.08
CA ALA A 687 -15.08 17.61 3.46
C ALA A 687 -15.51 18.22 2.13
N ALA A 688 -14.91 19.35 1.80
CA ALA A 688 -14.84 19.86 0.44
C ALA A 688 -13.50 19.41 -0.17
N TRP A 689 -13.50 19.02 -1.44
CA TRP A 689 -12.25 18.82 -2.18
C TRP A 689 -11.67 20.19 -2.56
N VAL A 690 -10.39 20.38 -2.30
CA VAL A 690 -9.66 21.59 -2.66
C VAL A 690 -8.34 21.23 -3.32
N LYS A 691 -7.97 21.97 -4.37
CA LYS A 691 -6.67 21.84 -5.04
C LYS A 691 -5.66 22.76 -4.37
N VAL A 692 -4.44 22.30 -4.15
CA VAL A 692 -3.29 23.14 -3.78
C VAL A 692 -2.35 23.19 -4.98
N HIS A 693 -1.96 24.39 -5.40
CA HIS A 693 -1.09 24.60 -6.55
C HIS A 693 -0.21 25.84 -6.38
N LYS A 694 0.68 26.04 -7.36
CA LYS A 694 1.54 27.23 -7.44
C LYS A 694 0.74 28.49 -7.68
#